data_AF-A0A925S914-F1
#
_entry.id   AF-A0A925S914-F1
#
_cell.length_a   1.000
_cell.length_b   1.000
_cell.length_c   1.000
_cell.angle_alpha   90.00
_cell.angle_beta   90.00
_cell.angle_gamma   90.00
#
_symmetry.space_group_name_H-M   'P 1'
#
loop_
_entity.id
_entity.type
_entity.pdbx_description
1 polymer ?
#
loop_
_entity_poly.entity_id
_entity_poly.type
_entity_poly.pdbx_seq_one_letter_code
_entity_poly.pdbx_strand_id
1 'polypeptide(L)'
;MTDNAAHAAKSSRPDSGNKSFDGAVAKGGTHPGGDGSTSVSKEVGKELTSPEGNRRIAGKTEVKTAGSSTVRDARTNSKLAEQIGGELTFPSLTDYGRSNLASVAMKKNESSAEKQSKPDYYAFSGDTKDSAKLDPKKSIAELLAEPSMKGKLRIAENPADPNDAARLADRLKPGETPNIKVVYSDESNNPNKAQPDIIVKKDGTVHVVNDHEKNPDKEICVVVERKKGETDSPPVAQQKAVDELVDYLGTRLAERYPYPSKANADGTVTKQVPITDQQNLLSDQVEKKFGNGRAPEVPNLPPPPEVPQQVRDISDSMNRVAGSGGSRSFGRDGVDSSIPRRDVPQPLNESNGVAGVKDALASINKGTHETIRNRADGHRQVGRYGLSDNHFGGWLSDILGVDLGDPPDMNKLRELLKKDPELRKKLSDAMAKQSKGGADGKGTKVPQEFADKFAVGADGNFKNQQFIDNFLNFGDKLKGGGQMGTTDVNQYLPKELQDVMAQDRIQKFAHEMGVADPNKMKPEEAGRVGAAMYLGRVPTQNEMADPSYQKYAKDFGNMYEMSRARQSGLGDINVSDANGKMLALSNGKVGQQLWAQGKYRNLVEGGNLGCAASVTEVLQDAGFSYASSAGVGNLTDQLMARGWKKMPVQYAQPGDVVYGHRGNLHAGGGNGHIGVVGENGSVYHNSSRKTTWSHDNLNSVFTRRFGSNTYVLRPPSA
;
A
#
# COMPACT_ATOMS: atom_id res chain seq x y z
N MET A 1 -30.31 -55.25 -4.66
CA MET A 1 -29.21 -55.02 -3.70
C MET A 1 -29.37 -53.57 -3.26
N THR A 2 -30.35 -53.31 -2.39
CA THR A 2 -30.24 -53.37 -0.91
C THR A 2 -29.46 -52.15 -0.39
N ASP A 3 -30.10 -51.02 -0.05
CA ASP A 3 -31.14 -50.76 0.97
C ASP A 3 -30.58 -50.59 2.40
N ASN A 4 -30.97 -49.47 3.02
CA ASN A 4 -30.94 -49.04 4.44
C ASN A 4 -30.66 -47.51 4.44
N ALA A 5 -31.50 -46.58 4.93
CA ALA A 5 -32.52 -46.59 5.98
C ALA A 5 -31.97 -46.90 7.39
N ALA A 6 -32.48 -46.34 8.49
CA ALA A 6 -33.15 -45.07 8.78
C ALA A 6 -33.37 -45.03 10.31
N HIS A 7 -33.31 -43.87 10.98
CA HIS A 7 -33.92 -43.76 12.31
C HIS A 7 -34.40 -42.35 12.62
N ALA A 8 -35.56 -42.27 13.28
CA ALA A 8 -36.19 -41.04 13.75
C ALA A 8 -36.75 -41.26 15.17
N ALA A 9 -36.93 -40.17 15.91
CA ALA A 9 -37.66 -40.14 17.18
C ALA A 9 -38.57 -38.91 17.23
N LYS A 10 -39.71 -39.02 17.94
CA LYS A 10 -40.77 -37.99 18.01
C LYS A 10 -41.22 -37.78 19.45
N SER A 11 -41.54 -36.53 19.81
CA SER A 11 -42.60 -36.15 20.76
C SER A 11 -42.86 -34.64 20.64
N SER A 12 -44.00 -34.09 20.21
CA SER A 12 -45.39 -34.18 20.71
C SER A 12 -45.58 -33.49 22.08
N ARG A 13 -46.06 -32.22 22.11
CA ARG A 13 -47.48 -31.78 22.30
C ARG A 13 -47.86 -31.60 23.81
N PRO A 14 -48.96 -30.91 24.22
CA PRO A 14 -50.01 -30.25 23.43
C PRO A 14 -50.44 -28.80 23.85
N ASP A 15 -51.36 -28.30 23.03
CA ASP A 15 -52.35 -27.21 23.09
C ASP A 15 -52.74 -26.51 24.42
N SER A 16 -52.84 -25.16 24.37
CA SER A 16 -54.05 -24.34 24.72
C SER A 16 -53.74 -22.83 24.58
N GLY A 17 -54.70 -21.92 24.34
CA GLY A 17 -56.09 -22.11 23.92
C GLY A 17 -56.96 -20.83 24.02
N ASN A 18 -57.46 -20.35 22.86
CA ASN A 18 -58.72 -19.59 22.70
C ASN A 18 -58.91 -18.20 23.38
N LYS A 19 -59.01 -17.12 22.58
CA LYS A 19 -60.29 -16.37 22.39
C LYS A 19 -60.20 -15.22 21.36
N SER A 20 -61.29 -15.05 20.62
CA SER A 20 -61.59 -13.91 19.74
C SER A 20 -62.42 -12.83 20.44
N PHE A 21 -62.50 -11.63 19.86
CA PHE A 21 -63.67 -10.75 19.98
C PHE A 21 -63.79 -9.82 18.75
N ASP A 22 -65.02 -9.52 18.35
CA ASP A 22 -65.37 -8.79 17.12
C ASP A 22 -65.83 -7.34 17.35
N GLY A 23 -65.70 -6.51 16.31
CA GLY A 23 -66.53 -5.32 16.06
C GLY A 23 -66.07 -3.97 16.66
N ALA A 24 -66.65 -2.82 16.27
CA ALA A 24 -67.47 -2.52 15.08
C ALA A 24 -67.67 -0.99 14.88
N VAL A 25 -67.67 -0.55 13.61
CA VAL A 25 -68.46 0.57 13.00
C VAL A 25 -68.66 1.92 13.74
N ALA A 26 -68.03 2.99 13.20
CA ALA A 26 -68.66 4.29 12.86
C ALA A 26 -67.74 5.03 11.86
N LYS A 27 -68.11 5.56 10.67
CA LYS A 27 -69.22 6.41 10.15
C LYS A 27 -69.14 7.92 10.49
N GLY A 28 -68.94 8.74 9.43
CA GLY A 28 -69.51 10.09 9.31
C GLY A 28 -68.52 11.26 9.13
N GLY A 29 -68.78 12.15 8.16
CA GLY A 29 -68.11 13.46 8.02
C GLY A 29 -67.73 13.83 6.58
N THR A 30 -68.45 14.77 5.95
CA THR A 30 -68.27 15.19 4.54
C THR A 30 -68.46 16.69 4.34
N HIS A 31 -67.66 17.29 3.44
CA HIS A 31 -67.94 18.55 2.71
C HIS A 31 -67.98 19.89 3.51
N PRO A 32 -67.99 21.08 2.84
CA PRO A 32 -67.19 21.48 1.66
C PRO A 32 -66.68 22.96 1.69
N GLY A 33 -65.94 23.37 0.65
CA GLY A 33 -65.80 24.78 0.20
C GLY A 33 -64.63 25.59 0.80
N GLY A 34 -64.15 26.66 0.13
CA GLY A 34 -64.44 27.14 -1.23
C GLY A 34 -63.95 28.57 -1.49
N ASP A 35 -63.32 28.81 -2.66
CA ASP A 35 -62.90 30.11 -3.26
C ASP A 35 -61.97 31.02 -2.40
N GLY A 36 -61.26 32.05 -2.88
CA GLY A 36 -60.95 32.64 -4.20
C GLY A 36 -59.90 33.77 -3.97
N SER A 37 -59.27 34.47 -4.92
CA SER A 37 -59.31 34.50 -6.40
C SER A 37 -58.07 35.23 -6.98
N THR A 38 -57.96 35.29 -8.32
CA THR A 38 -57.19 36.21 -9.23
C THR A 38 -56.56 37.51 -8.65
N SER A 39 -55.47 38.09 -9.18
CA SER A 39 -55.09 38.34 -10.60
C SER A 39 -53.55 38.43 -10.81
N VAL A 40 -52.92 38.05 -11.96
CA VAL A 40 -52.82 38.71 -13.30
C VAL A 40 -52.26 40.16 -13.20
N SER A 41 -51.02 40.45 -13.62
CA SER A 41 -50.53 40.70 -15.01
C SER A 41 -49.01 40.37 -15.15
N LYS A 42 -48.38 40.07 -16.32
CA LYS A 42 -48.24 40.80 -17.61
C LYS A 42 -47.57 42.19 -17.45
N GLU A 43 -46.61 42.66 -18.28
CA GLU A 43 -45.87 42.11 -19.44
C GLU A 43 -44.69 43.03 -19.85
N VAL A 44 -43.63 42.53 -20.53
CA VAL A 44 -42.58 43.30 -21.30
C VAL A 44 -41.69 44.28 -20.46
N GLY A 45 -40.42 44.61 -20.77
CA GLY A 45 -39.46 44.17 -21.80
C GLY A 45 -38.66 45.35 -22.42
N LYS A 46 -37.47 45.06 -22.99
CA LYS A 46 -36.48 45.94 -23.70
C LYS A 46 -35.42 46.70 -22.88
N GLU A 47 -34.18 46.24 -23.03
CA GLU A 47 -33.04 46.91 -23.72
C GLU A 47 -32.86 48.44 -23.77
N LEU A 48 -31.56 48.85 -23.77
CA LEU A 48 -30.96 50.12 -24.22
C LEU A 48 -31.27 51.37 -23.32
N THR A 49 -30.39 52.36 -23.11
CA THR A 49 -29.05 52.72 -23.64
C THR A 49 -28.05 53.17 -22.55
N SER A 50 -26.80 53.45 -22.92
CA SER A 50 -25.89 54.36 -22.18
C SER A 50 -26.31 55.84 -22.34
N PRO A 51 -25.86 56.79 -21.48
CA PRO A 51 -24.78 57.67 -21.93
C PRO A 51 -23.73 58.09 -20.87
N GLU A 52 -22.71 58.77 -21.40
CA GLU A 52 -21.45 59.28 -20.81
C GLU A 52 -21.60 60.33 -19.68
N GLY A 53 -20.52 60.62 -18.90
CA GLY A 53 -20.62 61.57 -17.76
C GLY A 53 -19.37 62.26 -17.17
N ASN A 54 -18.13 61.87 -17.48
CA ASN A 54 -16.85 62.61 -17.23
C ASN A 54 -16.55 63.27 -15.85
N ARG A 55 -15.44 62.85 -15.21
CA ARG A 55 -14.34 63.77 -14.82
C ARG A 55 -12.99 63.04 -14.59
N ARG A 56 -11.89 63.76 -14.79
CA ARG A 56 -10.48 63.29 -14.81
C ARG A 56 -9.85 63.38 -13.37
N ILE A 57 -8.66 62.86 -13.05
CA ILE A 57 -7.29 63.24 -13.52
C ILE A 57 -6.26 62.06 -13.39
N ALA A 58 -5.12 62.19 -14.06
CA ALA A 58 -4.00 61.24 -14.28
C ALA A 58 -3.20 60.82 -13.00
N GLY A 59 -2.23 59.88 -13.03
CA GLY A 59 -1.53 59.18 -14.16
C GLY A 59 -1.08 57.75 -13.79
N LYS A 60 -0.54 56.89 -14.68
CA LYS A 60 0.69 56.99 -15.53
C LYS A 60 1.95 57.30 -14.71
N THR A 61 3.06 56.55 -14.75
CA THR A 61 3.41 55.23 -15.36
C THR A 61 4.54 54.60 -14.47
N GLU A 62 5.35 53.55 -14.73
CA GLU A 62 5.82 52.78 -15.91
C GLU A 62 6.26 51.35 -15.43
N VAL A 63 6.65 50.42 -16.32
CA VAL A 63 7.37 49.16 -15.98
C VAL A 63 8.68 49.10 -16.79
N LYS A 64 9.80 48.72 -16.16
CA LYS A 64 11.08 48.44 -16.84
C LYS A 64 11.81 47.21 -16.28
N THR A 65 12.63 46.62 -17.13
CA THR A 65 13.30 45.31 -16.96
C THR A 65 14.82 45.41 -16.86
N ALA A 66 15.43 44.29 -16.44
CA ALA A 66 16.79 43.80 -16.72
C ALA A 66 17.97 44.23 -15.82
N GLY A 67 18.70 43.21 -15.35
CA GLY A 67 20.12 43.05 -15.73
C GLY A 67 21.21 43.11 -14.65
N SER A 68 21.77 41.94 -14.29
CA SER A 68 23.12 41.74 -13.69
C SER A 68 23.41 42.38 -12.30
N SER A 69 24.36 41.93 -11.45
CA SER A 69 25.47 40.98 -11.62
C SER A 69 25.97 40.39 -10.27
N THR A 70 26.50 39.17 -10.33
CA THR A 70 27.61 38.56 -9.55
C THR A 70 27.99 39.02 -8.10
N VAL A 71 27.92 38.04 -7.18
CA VAL A 71 29.04 37.53 -6.31
C VAL A 71 29.42 38.24 -4.99
N ARG A 72 29.67 37.38 -3.98
CA ARG A 72 30.44 37.53 -2.70
C ARG A 72 29.79 38.09 -1.42
N ASP A 73 29.54 37.11 -0.54
CA ASP A 73 30.09 36.98 0.83
C ASP A 73 29.47 37.67 2.07
N ALA A 74 29.69 36.96 3.20
CA ALA A 74 29.68 37.39 4.60
C ALA A 74 28.42 38.05 5.24
N ARG A 75 27.88 37.35 6.26
CA ARG A 75 27.81 37.73 7.70
C ARG A 75 27.60 39.25 8.03
N THR A 76 26.73 39.67 8.95
CA THR A 76 26.23 38.97 10.16
C THR A 76 25.02 39.66 10.82
N ASN A 77 24.27 38.89 11.63
CA ASN A 77 23.55 39.25 12.87
C ASN A 77 22.92 40.65 13.07
N SER A 78 21.62 40.66 13.39
CA SER A 78 21.03 41.11 14.68
C SER A 78 19.53 41.43 14.49
N LYS A 79 18.64 41.44 15.51
CA LYS A 79 18.79 41.30 16.96
C LYS A 79 17.45 40.83 17.55
N LEU A 80 17.46 39.91 18.53
CA LEU A 80 16.77 40.11 19.80
C LEU A 80 17.26 39.10 20.84
N ALA A 81 17.81 39.62 21.94
CA ALA A 81 17.88 38.94 23.22
C ALA A 81 16.60 39.32 24.02
N GLU A 82 16.35 38.97 25.28
CA GLU A 82 17.24 38.52 26.35
C GLU A 82 16.39 37.94 27.50
N GLN A 83 16.93 36.99 28.27
CA GLN A 83 17.01 36.98 29.75
C GLN A 83 17.19 35.57 30.33
N ILE A 84 17.84 35.51 31.51
CA ILE A 84 18.10 34.34 32.37
C ILE A 84 18.87 33.19 31.67
N GLY A 85 20.20 33.03 31.78
CA GLY A 85 21.20 33.70 32.62
C GLY A 85 21.79 32.75 33.66
N GLY A 86 23.08 32.40 33.54
CA GLY A 86 23.74 31.42 34.42
C GLY A 86 24.97 30.72 33.81
N GLU A 87 25.93 31.49 33.29
CA GLU A 87 27.24 31.01 32.81
C GLU A 87 28.16 30.71 34.04
N LEU A 88 29.12 29.78 34.04
CA LEU A 88 30.47 29.97 33.47
C LEU A 88 31.34 28.69 33.45
N THR A 89 32.43 28.78 32.68
CA THR A 89 33.46 27.76 32.43
C THR A 89 34.68 27.91 33.35
N PHE A 90 35.56 26.88 33.37
CA PHE A 90 37.01 27.06 33.59
C PHE A 90 37.83 26.05 32.75
N PRO A 91 39.09 26.37 32.36
CA PRO A 91 39.88 25.60 31.40
C PRO A 91 40.90 24.64 32.04
N SER A 92 41.64 23.93 31.18
CA SER A 92 42.72 22.98 31.52
C SER A 92 43.98 23.62 32.10
N LEU A 93 44.71 22.86 32.93
CA LEU A 93 46.17 22.99 33.10
C LEU A 93 46.80 21.63 33.51
N THR A 94 48.12 21.53 33.43
CA THR A 94 48.91 20.28 33.38
C THR A 94 49.62 19.89 34.69
N ASP A 95 49.99 18.61 34.77
CA ASP A 95 51.05 17.99 35.58
C ASP A 95 51.21 18.34 37.08
N TYR A 96 51.05 17.33 37.94
CA TYR A 96 51.84 17.23 39.18
C TYR A 96 51.99 15.80 39.72
N GLY A 97 53.21 15.45 40.16
CA GLY A 97 53.39 14.76 41.46
C GLY A 97 53.29 13.22 41.56
N ARG A 98 54.35 12.52 41.14
CA ARG A 98 54.80 11.18 41.59
C ARG A 98 54.42 10.74 43.03
N SER A 99 54.08 9.45 43.21
CA SER A 99 54.64 8.54 44.25
C SER A 99 54.14 7.10 44.00
N ASN A 100 55.00 6.10 43.74
CA ASN A 100 55.92 5.34 44.63
C ASN A 100 55.25 4.20 45.43
N LEU A 101 55.55 2.95 45.05
CA LEU A 101 55.75 1.71 45.85
C LEU A 101 55.70 0.51 44.87
N ALA A 102 56.83 0.00 44.35
CA ALA A 102 57.89 -0.78 45.01
C ALA A 102 57.53 -2.26 45.29
N SER A 103 57.80 -3.10 44.29
CA SER A 103 58.39 -4.45 44.39
C SER A 103 57.92 -5.44 45.48
N VAL A 104 57.32 -6.54 45.04
CA VAL A 104 57.65 -7.89 45.53
C VAL A 104 58.01 -8.76 44.33
N ALA A 105 59.05 -9.58 44.44
CA ALA A 105 59.49 -10.48 43.38
C ALA A 105 59.45 -11.94 43.86
N MET A 106 59.02 -12.86 42.99
CA MET A 106 59.33 -14.28 43.10
C MET A 106 59.85 -14.79 41.75
N LYS A 107 60.82 -15.70 41.81
CA LYS A 107 61.47 -16.35 40.66
C LYS A 107 61.35 -17.86 40.77
N LYS A 108 61.51 -18.52 39.60
CA LYS A 108 61.53 -19.98 39.32
C LYS A 108 60.15 -20.59 39.04
N ASN A 109 60.00 -21.49 38.07
CA ASN A 109 61.00 -22.27 37.31
C ASN A 109 60.96 -22.05 35.78
N GLU A 110 61.96 -22.61 35.09
CA GLU A 110 62.13 -22.58 33.64
C GLU A 110 61.63 -23.88 32.98
N SER A 111 61.08 -23.80 31.76
CA SER A 111 61.44 -24.73 30.66
C SER A 111 60.81 -24.33 29.32
N SER A 112 61.65 -24.26 28.27
CA SER A 112 61.35 -24.61 26.88
C SER A 112 60.14 -23.99 26.16
N ALA A 113 60.37 -22.84 25.50
CA ALA A 113 59.71 -22.47 24.24
C ALA A 113 60.72 -21.70 23.36
N GLU A 114 60.72 -21.94 22.04
CA GLU A 114 61.75 -21.43 21.13
C GLU A 114 61.54 -19.97 20.71
N LYS A 115 62.63 -19.37 20.19
CA LYS A 115 62.61 -18.00 19.65
C LYS A 115 61.88 -17.96 18.30
N GLN A 116 60.83 -17.14 18.20
CA GLN A 116 60.58 -16.36 16.99
C GLN A 116 60.39 -14.88 17.33
N SER A 117 61.05 -14.03 16.56
CA SER A 117 61.08 -12.59 16.73
C SER A 117 59.78 -11.94 16.25
N LYS A 118 59.23 -11.02 17.04
CA LYS A 118 58.30 -10.01 16.51
C LYS A 118 59.06 -9.08 15.56
N PRO A 119 58.55 -8.81 14.34
CA PRO A 119 58.79 -7.56 13.63
C PRO A 119 57.85 -6.47 14.15
N ASP A 120 58.22 -5.20 13.93
CA ASP A 120 57.55 -4.06 14.55
C ASP A 120 56.25 -3.62 13.86
N TYR A 121 55.46 -2.83 14.61
CA TYR A 121 54.40 -1.99 14.06
C TYR A 121 54.99 -0.95 13.10
N TYR A 122 54.81 -1.14 11.80
CA TYR A 122 54.91 -0.06 10.81
C TYR A 122 53.54 0.27 10.25
N ALA A 123 53.14 1.54 10.39
CA ALA A 123 51.87 2.04 9.87
C ALA A 123 51.94 2.13 8.34
N PHE A 124 51.07 1.39 7.64
CA PHE A 124 50.99 1.44 6.18
C PHE A 124 50.00 2.52 5.71
N SER A 125 50.38 3.79 5.83
CA SER A 125 49.66 4.89 5.18
C SER A 125 50.00 4.89 3.68
N GLY A 126 49.31 4.06 2.90
CA GLY A 126 49.51 3.92 1.46
C GLY A 126 48.21 4.09 0.67
N ASP A 127 48.12 5.14 -0.15
CA ASP A 127 47.08 5.32 -1.16
C ASP A 127 47.24 4.26 -2.29
N THR A 128 46.79 3.03 -2.05
CA THR A 128 46.71 2.01 -3.10
C THR A 128 45.50 2.29 -4.00
N LYS A 129 45.68 3.24 -4.94
CA LYS A 129 44.63 3.79 -5.79
C LYS A 129 44.14 2.85 -6.91
N ASP A 130 44.69 1.64 -6.98
CA ASP A 130 44.23 0.54 -7.82
C ASP A 130 43.51 -0.51 -6.98
N SER A 131 42.17 -0.46 -6.98
CA SER A 131 41.36 -1.52 -6.38
C SER A 131 41.41 -2.76 -7.27
N ALA A 132 42.18 -3.77 -6.89
CA ALA A 132 42.30 -5.03 -7.62
C ALA A 132 40.90 -5.62 -7.93
N LYS A 133 40.68 -5.97 -9.21
CA LYS A 133 39.41 -6.49 -9.73
C LYS A 133 39.54 -7.97 -10.02
N LEU A 134 38.44 -8.70 -9.85
CA LEU A 134 38.33 -10.08 -10.32
C LEU A 134 38.28 -10.09 -11.87
N ASP A 135 39.37 -10.51 -12.52
CA ASP A 135 39.45 -10.61 -13.98
C ASP A 135 38.86 -11.95 -14.45
N PRO A 136 37.70 -11.98 -15.14
CA PRO A 136 37.01 -13.22 -15.51
C PRO A 136 37.82 -14.12 -16.44
N LYS A 137 38.85 -13.61 -17.11
CA LYS A 137 39.75 -14.40 -17.95
C LYS A 137 40.67 -15.32 -17.15
N LYS A 138 40.90 -15.01 -15.87
CA LYS A 138 41.79 -15.75 -14.98
C LYS A 138 41.03 -16.67 -14.04
N SER A 139 41.61 -17.84 -13.77
CA SER A 139 41.08 -18.80 -12.81
C SER A 139 41.16 -18.27 -11.38
N ILE A 140 40.36 -18.86 -10.49
CA ILE A 140 40.48 -18.61 -9.05
C ILE A 140 41.91 -18.96 -8.56
N ALA A 141 42.54 -19.99 -9.13
CA ALA A 141 43.92 -20.37 -8.81
C ALA A 141 44.94 -19.29 -9.22
N GLU A 142 44.79 -18.67 -10.40
CA GLU A 142 45.64 -17.57 -10.85
C GLU A 142 45.40 -16.29 -10.04
N LEU A 143 44.14 -15.94 -9.78
CA LEU A 143 43.78 -14.77 -8.95
C LEU A 143 44.26 -14.93 -7.51
N LEU A 144 44.29 -16.14 -6.94
CA LEU A 144 44.88 -16.42 -5.63
C LEU A 144 46.41 -16.28 -5.60
N ALA A 145 47.09 -16.44 -6.74
CA ALA A 145 48.53 -16.25 -6.85
C ALA A 145 48.94 -14.76 -7.01
N GLU A 146 48.01 -13.90 -7.40
CA GLU A 146 48.31 -12.49 -7.69
C GLU A 146 48.60 -11.65 -6.42
N PRO A 147 49.74 -10.93 -6.36
CA PRO A 147 50.06 -10.05 -5.23
C PRO A 147 49.02 -8.96 -4.96
N SER A 148 48.38 -8.46 -6.02
CA SER A 148 47.28 -7.48 -5.98
C SER A 148 46.02 -7.99 -5.28
N MET A 149 45.78 -9.30 -5.34
CA MET A 149 44.55 -9.92 -4.83
C MET A 149 44.62 -10.33 -3.36
N LYS A 150 45.81 -10.39 -2.75
CA LYS A 150 46.04 -10.90 -1.37
C LYS A 150 45.20 -10.23 -0.28
N GLY A 151 44.80 -8.97 -0.48
CA GLY A 151 43.93 -8.24 0.46
C GLY A 151 42.42 -8.45 0.25
N LYS A 152 42.02 -9.19 -0.80
CA LYS A 152 40.64 -9.29 -1.29
C LYS A 152 40.17 -10.73 -1.50
N LEU A 153 41.04 -11.61 -2.01
CA LEU A 153 40.76 -13.01 -2.29
C LEU A 153 41.79 -13.88 -1.57
N ARG A 154 41.33 -14.87 -0.81
CA ARG A 154 42.16 -15.82 -0.04
C ARG A 154 41.53 -17.21 -0.01
N ILE A 155 42.34 -18.24 0.24
CA ILE A 155 41.83 -19.58 0.58
C ILE A 155 41.22 -19.50 2.00
N ALA A 156 40.12 -20.20 2.23
CA ALA A 156 39.49 -20.31 3.54
C ALA A 156 40.38 -21.07 4.54
N GLU A 157 40.26 -20.72 5.82
CA GLU A 157 41.00 -21.39 6.91
C GLU A 157 40.68 -22.90 7.02
N ASN A 158 39.44 -23.26 6.65
CA ASN A 158 39.00 -24.64 6.47
C ASN A 158 38.50 -24.79 5.01
N PRO A 159 39.31 -25.28 4.06
CA PRO A 159 38.83 -25.66 2.73
C PRO A 159 37.98 -26.93 2.81
N ALA A 160 37.08 -27.14 1.84
CA ALA A 160 36.26 -28.34 1.77
C ALA A 160 37.06 -29.57 1.32
N ASP A 161 36.66 -30.75 1.81
CA ASP A 161 37.15 -32.03 1.28
C ASP A 161 36.51 -32.30 -0.10
N PRO A 162 37.27 -32.44 -1.19
CA PRO A 162 36.74 -32.78 -2.52
C PRO A 162 36.17 -34.22 -2.62
N ASN A 163 36.29 -35.01 -1.55
CA ASN A 163 35.75 -36.36 -1.40
C ASN A 163 34.54 -36.43 -0.45
N ASP A 164 34.06 -35.28 0.06
CA ASP A 164 32.83 -35.22 0.85
C ASP A 164 31.65 -35.83 0.09
N ALA A 165 30.83 -36.64 0.77
CA ALA A 165 29.78 -37.43 0.13
C ALA A 165 28.67 -36.58 -0.52
N ALA A 166 28.39 -35.37 -0.01
CA ALA A 166 27.43 -34.46 -0.62
C ALA A 166 28.03 -33.79 -1.88
N ARG A 167 29.30 -33.37 -1.84
CA ARG A 167 30.02 -32.88 -3.04
C ARG A 167 30.19 -33.96 -4.11
N LEU A 168 30.48 -35.21 -3.73
CA LEU A 168 30.54 -36.34 -4.67
C LEU A 168 29.20 -36.57 -5.40
N ALA A 169 28.07 -36.30 -4.75
CA ALA A 169 26.74 -36.35 -5.37
C ALA A 169 26.43 -35.11 -6.23
N ASP A 170 26.85 -33.91 -5.79
CA ASP A 170 26.62 -32.68 -6.54
C ASP A 170 27.61 -32.43 -7.68
N ARG A 171 28.73 -33.16 -7.76
CA ARG A 171 29.72 -33.06 -8.87
C ARG A 171 29.09 -32.95 -10.26
N LEU A 172 29.51 -31.95 -11.02
CA LEU A 172 29.10 -31.68 -12.40
C LEU A 172 29.56 -32.81 -13.34
N LYS A 173 28.66 -33.31 -14.18
CA LYS A 173 28.96 -34.37 -15.17
C LYS A 173 29.30 -33.78 -16.54
N PRO A 174 30.02 -34.52 -17.41
CA PRO A 174 30.28 -34.08 -18.78
C PRO A 174 28.99 -33.75 -19.53
N GLY A 175 28.87 -32.51 -20.02
CA GLY A 175 27.69 -32.00 -20.72
C GLY A 175 26.65 -31.28 -19.86
N GLU A 176 26.74 -31.36 -18.53
CA GLU A 176 25.98 -30.49 -17.63
C GLU A 176 26.61 -29.07 -17.58
N THR A 177 25.82 -28.04 -17.23
CA THR A 177 26.30 -26.68 -16.98
C THR A 177 25.95 -26.25 -15.55
N PRO A 178 26.84 -25.56 -14.82
CA PRO A 178 26.60 -25.21 -13.42
C PRO A 178 25.64 -24.01 -13.26
N ASN A 179 25.08 -23.91 -12.06
CA ASN A 179 24.27 -22.80 -11.55
C ASN A 179 25.09 -22.00 -10.52
N ILE A 180 24.90 -20.68 -10.43
CA ILE A 180 25.40 -19.88 -9.31
C ILE A 180 24.29 -19.71 -8.28
N LYS A 181 24.59 -19.84 -7.00
CA LYS A 181 23.62 -19.61 -5.92
C LYS A 181 24.19 -18.68 -4.87
N VAL A 182 23.37 -17.72 -4.44
CA VAL A 182 23.74 -16.75 -3.41
C VAL A 182 22.80 -16.90 -2.22
N VAL A 183 23.36 -17.21 -1.06
CA VAL A 183 22.60 -17.38 0.21
C VAL A 183 23.40 -16.88 1.41
N TYR A 184 22.74 -16.54 2.50
CA TYR A 184 23.36 -16.20 3.78
C TYR A 184 23.86 -17.45 4.55
N SER A 185 24.85 -17.24 5.42
CA SER A 185 25.61 -18.29 6.15
C SER A 185 24.87 -19.06 7.24
N ASP A 186 23.60 -18.78 7.50
CA ASP A 186 22.75 -19.53 8.44
C ASP A 186 21.85 -20.57 7.73
N GLU A 187 21.40 -20.30 6.50
CA GLU A 187 20.71 -21.29 5.65
C GLU A 187 21.61 -22.43 5.13
N SER A 188 22.94 -22.26 5.23
CA SER A 188 23.92 -23.29 4.84
C SER A 188 24.02 -24.47 5.81
N ASN A 189 23.46 -24.38 7.02
CA ASN A 189 23.60 -25.41 8.08
C ASN A 189 22.69 -26.65 7.88
N ASN A 190 22.45 -27.08 6.65
CA ASN A 190 21.79 -28.35 6.38
C ASN A 190 22.85 -29.42 6.07
N PRO A 191 23.00 -30.49 6.89
CA PRO A 191 24.04 -31.50 6.71
C PRO A 191 23.89 -32.35 5.43
N ASN A 192 22.78 -32.20 4.69
CA ASN A 192 22.53 -32.87 3.42
C ASN A 192 22.64 -31.90 2.20
N LYS A 193 23.26 -30.73 2.35
CA LYS A 193 23.57 -29.79 1.24
C LYS A 193 25.09 -29.71 1.02
N ALA A 194 25.49 -29.36 -0.20
CA ALA A 194 26.89 -29.04 -0.50
C ALA A 194 27.39 -27.90 0.41
N GLN A 195 28.64 -28.00 0.86
CA GLN A 195 29.31 -26.94 1.61
C GLN A 195 29.53 -25.70 0.71
N PRO A 196 29.67 -24.49 1.28
CA PRO A 196 30.05 -23.31 0.50
C PRO A 196 31.27 -23.57 -0.39
N ASP A 197 31.24 -23.07 -1.62
CA ASP A 197 32.43 -22.98 -2.47
C ASP A 197 33.20 -21.71 -2.17
N ILE A 198 32.47 -20.61 -1.91
CA ILE A 198 33.05 -19.30 -1.66
C ILE A 198 32.25 -18.60 -0.56
N ILE A 199 32.94 -18.02 0.44
CA ILE A 199 32.34 -17.22 1.51
C ILE A 199 32.75 -15.76 1.34
N VAL A 200 31.78 -14.85 1.24
CA VAL A 200 32.03 -13.39 1.23
C VAL A 200 31.84 -12.82 2.63
N LYS A 201 32.94 -12.37 3.23
CA LYS A 201 33.02 -11.81 4.59
C LYS A 201 32.48 -10.39 4.66
N LYS A 202 32.14 -9.95 5.88
CA LYS A 202 31.62 -8.59 6.14
C LYS A 202 32.57 -7.45 5.76
N ASP A 203 33.87 -7.70 5.78
CA ASP A 203 34.91 -6.75 5.36
C ASP A 203 35.02 -6.62 3.82
N GLY A 204 34.27 -7.42 3.07
CA GLY A 204 34.37 -7.52 1.61
C GLY A 204 35.45 -8.48 1.12
N THR A 205 36.12 -9.23 2.01
CA THR A 205 37.07 -10.28 1.60
C THR A 205 36.37 -11.56 1.20
N VAL A 206 36.89 -12.20 0.16
CA VAL A 206 36.36 -13.41 -0.45
C VAL A 206 37.24 -14.60 -0.05
N HIS A 207 36.63 -15.62 0.55
CA HIS A 207 37.28 -16.84 1.02
C HIS A 207 36.88 -18.00 0.10
N VAL A 208 37.84 -18.56 -0.64
CA VAL A 208 37.65 -19.75 -1.47
C VAL A 208 37.74 -20.99 -0.58
N VAL A 209 36.61 -21.67 -0.40
CA VAL A 209 36.48 -22.92 0.36
C VAL A 209 36.65 -24.13 -0.56
N ASN A 210 36.11 -24.06 -1.79
CA ASN A 210 36.37 -25.00 -2.87
C ASN A 210 36.69 -24.25 -4.17
N ASP A 211 37.62 -24.77 -4.93
CA ASP A 211 37.96 -24.26 -6.26
C ASP A 211 37.08 -24.96 -7.31
N HIS A 212 35.96 -24.32 -7.66
CA HIS A 212 34.97 -24.82 -8.61
C HIS A 212 35.52 -25.11 -10.02
N GLU A 213 36.75 -24.68 -10.34
CA GLU A 213 37.40 -24.98 -11.62
C GLU A 213 38.25 -26.26 -11.57
N LYS A 214 38.59 -26.73 -10.36
CA LYS A 214 39.27 -28.01 -10.09
C LYS A 214 38.27 -29.09 -9.69
N ASN A 215 37.31 -28.75 -8.83
CA ASN A 215 36.20 -29.61 -8.40
C ASN A 215 34.88 -28.94 -8.83
N PRO A 216 34.45 -29.09 -10.10
CA PRO A 216 33.21 -28.50 -10.57
C PRO A 216 32.01 -29.28 -10.01
N ASP A 217 31.20 -28.59 -9.21
CA ASP A 217 29.92 -29.06 -8.71
C ASP A 217 28.78 -28.38 -9.50
N LYS A 218 27.54 -28.91 -9.44
CA LYS A 218 26.40 -28.40 -10.22
C LYS A 218 25.93 -27.04 -9.72
N GLU A 219 26.04 -26.77 -8.42
CA GLU A 219 25.59 -25.54 -7.79
C GLU A 219 26.75 -24.84 -7.06
N ILE A 220 27.35 -23.82 -7.68
CA ILE A 220 28.40 -23.01 -7.05
C ILE A 220 27.76 -22.17 -5.95
N CYS A 221 28.00 -22.57 -4.69
CA CYS A 221 27.40 -21.98 -3.51
C CYS A 221 28.24 -20.81 -2.98
N VAL A 222 27.79 -19.60 -3.28
CA VAL A 222 28.31 -18.34 -2.73
C VAL A 222 27.57 -18.01 -1.44
N VAL A 223 28.27 -18.07 -0.31
CA VAL A 223 27.72 -17.81 1.03
C VAL A 223 28.10 -16.42 1.51
N VAL A 224 27.10 -15.62 1.87
CA VAL A 224 27.26 -14.28 2.44
C VAL A 224 27.29 -14.37 3.96
N GLU A 225 28.39 -13.97 4.58
CA GLU A 225 28.58 -14.06 6.03
C GLU A 225 27.68 -13.08 6.80
N ARG A 226 26.77 -13.61 7.63
CA ARG A 226 26.09 -12.87 8.70
C ARG A 226 26.17 -13.60 10.03
N LYS A 227 25.99 -12.87 11.13
CA LYS A 227 25.82 -13.48 12.46
C LYS A 227 24.42 -14.11 12.53
N LYS A 228 24.28 -15.19 13.30
CA LYS A 228 22.99 -15.86 13.52
C LYS A 228 21.98 -14.87 14.14
N GLY A 229 20.85 -14.68 13.46
CA GLY A 229 19.79 -13.74 13.88
C GLY A 229 20.03 -12.27 13.48
N GLU A 230 21.01 -12.00 12.60
CA GLU A 230 21.25 -10.67 12.06
C GLU A 230 20.36 -10.39 10.84
N THR A 231 19.48 -9.41 10.97
CA THR A 231 18.47 -9.04 9.96
C THR A 231 18.93 -7.96 8.99
N ASP A 232 20.19 -7.53 9.09
CA ASP A 232 20.69 -6.37 8.37
C ASP A 232 21.15 -6.68 6.95
N SER A 233 20.93 -5.70 6.06
CA SER A 233 21.47 -5.69 4.70
C SER A 233 23.00 -5.84 4.75
N PRO A 234 23.65 -6.51 3.79
CA PRO A 234 25.10 -6.63 3.78
C PRO A 234 25.77 -5.25 3.80
N PRO A 235 26.83 -5.02 4.60
CA PRO A 235 27.60 -3.78 4.55
C PRO A 235 28.07 -3.48 3.13
N VAL A 236 28.22 -2.20 2.76
CA VAL A 236 28.52 -1.77 1.38
C VAL A 236 29.75 -2.48 0.78
N ALA A 237 30.76 -2.77 1.59
CA ALA A 237 31.94 -3.55 1.18
C ALA A 237 31.60 -5.01 0.85
N GLN A 238 30.78 -5.66 1.68
CA GLN A 238 30.30 -7.03 1.45
C GLN A 238 29.37 -7.10 0.24
N GLN A 239 28.38 -6.20 0.12
CA GLN A 239 27.48 -6.15 -1.04
C GLN A 239 28.26 -6.02 -2.35
N LYS A 240 29.20 -5.06 -2.41
CA LYS A 240 30.06 -4.86 -3.57
C LYS A 240 30.92 -6.10 -3.89
N ALA A 241 31.39 -6.81 -2.87
CA ALA A 241 32.19 -8.02 -3.06
C ALA A 241 31.33 -9.22 -3.55
N VAL A 242 30.07 -9.34 -3.12
CA VAL A 242 29.11 -10.33 -3.64
C VAL A 242 28.79 -10.02 -5.10
N ASP A 243 28.43 -8.78 -5.42
CA ASP A 243 28.14 -8.33 -6.78
C ASP A 243 29.33 -8.57 -7.72
N GLU A 244 30.55 -8.15 -7.35
CA GLU A 244 31.75 -8.33 -8.18
C GLU A 244 32.15 -9.81 -8.32
N LEU A 245 31.94 -10.62 -7.28
CA LEU A 245 32.20 -12.07 -7.32
C LEU A 245 31.25 -12.78 -8.29
N VAL A 246 29.96 -12.49 -8.23
CA VAL A 246 28.99 -13.10 -9.15
C VAL A 246 29.11 -12.53 -10.56
N ASP A 247 29.55 -11.27 -10.72
CA ASP A 247 29.93 -10.72 -12.03
C ASP A 247 31.12 -11.47 -12.66
N TYR A 248 32.14 -11.77 -11.85
CA TYR A 248 33.28 -12.59 -12.24
C TYR A 248 32.85 -14.02 -12.61
N LEU A 249 32.14 -14.71 -11.71
CA LEU A 249 31.69 -16.09 -11.91
C LEU A 249 30.77 -16.19 -13.13
N GLY A 250 29.75 -15.34 -13.23
CA GLY A 250 28.82 -15.32 -14.36
C GLY A 250 29.53 -15.10 -15.70
N THR A 251 30.46 -14.16 -15.76
CA THR A 251 31.23 -13.89 -17.00
C THR A 251 32.12 -15.10 -17.35
N ARG A 252 32.80 -15.69 -16.37
CA ARG A 252 33.72 -16.80 -16.57
C ARG A 252 33.01 -18.11 -16.94
N LEU A 253 31.88 -18.41 -16.30
CA LEU A 253 31.01 -19.53 -16.67
C LEU A 253 30.45 -19.34 -18.07
N ALA A 254 29.98 -18.13 -18.40
CA ALA A 254 29.50 -17.79 -19.74
C ALA A 254 30.58 -18.02 -20.82
N GLU A 255 31.86 -17.72 -20.57
CA GLU A 255 32.94 -18.04 -21.50
C GLU A 255 33.20 -19.56 -21.59
N ARG A 256 33.22 -20.27 -20.45
CA ARG A 256 33.65 -21.68 -20.34
C ARG A 256 32.61 -22.74 -20.73
N TYR A 257 31.31 -22.45 -20.65
CA TYR A 257 30.23 -23.43 -20.87
C TYR A 257 29.20 -23.01 -21.95
N PRO A 258 28.48 -23.97 -22.58
CA PRO A 258 27.54 -23.72 -23.67
C PRO A 258 26.15 -23.25 -23.19
N TYR A 259 26.10 -22.16 -22.43
CA TYR A 259 24.83 -21.53 -22.04
C TYR A 259 24.07 -20.94 -23.25
N PRO A 260 22.73 -20.96 -23.24
CA PRO A 260 21.92 -20.31 -24.27
C PRO A 260 22.10 -18.78 -24.25
N SER A 261 21.92 -18.14 -25.41
CA SER A 261 22.06 -16.69 -25.55
C SER A 261 20.70 -16.02 -25.74
N LYS A 262 20.51 -14.85 -25.11
CA LYS A 262 19.35 -13.97 -25.33
C LYS A 262 19.79 -12.66 -25.98
N ALA A 263 18.97 -12.13 -26.90
CA ALA A 263 19.11 -10.77 -27.39
C ALA A 263 18.36 -9.80 -26.46
N ASN A 264 19.02 -8.71 -26.08
CA ASN A 264 18.46 -7.65 -25.24
C ASN A 264 17.78 -6.58 -26.10
N ALA A 265 16.99 -5.70 -25.48
CA ALA A 265 16.25 -4.65 -26.16
C ALA A 265 17.14 -3.57 -26.83
N ASP A 266 18.44 -3.53 -26.52
CA ASP A 266 19.45 -2.68 -27.15
C ASP A 266 20.20 -3.37 -28.32
N GLY A 267 19.83 -4.63 -28.64
CA GLY A 267 20.49 -5.45 -29.67
C GLY A 267 21.76 -6.18 -29.20
N THR A 268 22.19 -6.01 -27.95
CA THR A 268 23.29 -6.81 -27.39
C THR A 268 22.86 -8.25 -27.14
N VAL A 269 23.81 -9.18 -27.08
CA VAL A 269 23.55 -10.61 -26.85
C VAL A 269 24.26 -11.08 -25.58
N THR A 270 23.52 -11.55 -24.60
CA THR A 270 24.05 -12.06 -23.32
C THR A 270 23.77 -13.56 -23.15
N LYS A 271 24.80 -14.32 -22.76
CA LYS A 271 24.64 -15.72 -22.36
C LYS A 271 23.90 -15.78 -21.02
N GLN A 272 22.86 -16.61 -20.97
CA GLN A 272 21.98 -16.76 -19.81
C GLN A 272 22.60 -17.76 -18.83
N VAL A 273 23.32 -17.26 -17.83
CA VAL A 273 23.87 -18.11 -16.75
C VAL A 273 22.81 -18.19 -15.64
N PRO A 274 22.40 -19.39 -15.21
CA PRO A 274 21.50 -19.53 -14.07
C PRO A 274 22.11 -18.93 -12.80
N ILE A 275 21.36 -18.01 -12.20
CA ILE A 275 21.66 -17.41 -10.90
C ILE A 275 20.44 -17.62 -10.02
N THR A 276 20.67 -18.20 -8.85
CA THR A 276 19.65 -18.51 -7.84
C THR A 276 19.89 -17.63 -6.61
N ASP A 277 19.23 -16.47 -6.59
CA ASP A 277 19.21 -15.57 -5.45
C ASP A 277 17.77 -15.43 -4.90
N GLN A 278 17.43 -16.27 -3.92
CA GLN A 278 16.09 -16.25 -3.31
C GLN A 278 15.96 -15.15 -2.24
N GLN A 279 17.08 -14.65 -1.74
CA GLN A 279 17.18 -13.72 -0.60
C GLN A 279 17.45 -12.27 -1.03
N ASN A 280 17.67 -12.02 -2.32
CA ASN A 280 18.01 -10.73 -2.93
C ASN A 280 19.33 -10.13 -2.38
N LEU A 281 20.35 -10.98 -2.37
CA LEU A 281 21.75 -10.68 -2.02
C LEU A 281 22.56 -10.05 -3.16
N LEU A 282 22.03 -9.99 -4.39
CA LEU A 282 22.61 -9.32 -5.55
C LEU A 282 21.92 -7.99 -5.86
N SER A 283 22.62 -7.12 -6.59
CA SER A 283 22.01 -5.95 -7.22
C SER A 283 21.36 -6.25 -8.58
N ASP A 284 20.31 -5.49 -8.88
CA ASP A 284 19.57 -5.42 -10.16
C ASP A 284 20.47 -5.38 -11.41
N GLN A 285 21.72 -4.92 -11.30
CA GLN A 285 22.65 -4.83 -12.42
C GLN A 285 23.30 -6.18 -12.76
N VAL A 286 23.66 -6.98 -11.75
CA VAL A 286 24.28 -8.30 -11.94
C VAL A 286 23.25 -9.29 -12.48
N GLU A 287 22.04 -9.33 -11.90
CA GLU A 287 20.94 -10.18 -12.37
C GLU A 287 20.57 -9.94 -13.85
N LYS A 288 20.57 -8.67 -14.28
CA LYS A 288 20.27 -8.28 -15.67
C LYS A 288 21.38 -8.67 -16.63
N LYS A 289 22.65 -8.55 -16.23
CA LYS A 289 23.80 -8.84 -17.12
C LYS A 289 23.85 -10.31 -17.55
N PHE A 290 23.58 -11.23 -16.63
CA PHE A 290 23.57 -12.68 -16.92
C PHE A 290 22.16 -13.22 -17.21
N GLY A 291 21.14 -12.37 -17.13
CA GLY A 291 19.76 -12.70 -17.45
C GLY A 291 19.24 -13.89 -16.65
N ASN A 292 19.12 -13.73 -15.31
CA ASN A 292 18.58 -14.71 -14.36
C ASN A 292 17.70 -15.76 -15.04
N GLY A 293 18.26 -16.96 -15.29
CA GLY A 293 17.88 -17.89 -16.36
C GLY A 293 16.39 -18.15 -16.58
N ARG A 294 15.68 -17.18 -17.17
CA ARG A 294 14.27 -17.34 -17.53
C ARG A 294 14.20 -18.29 -18.70
N ALA A 295 13.31 -19.27 -18.61
CA ALA A 295 12.85 -20.01 -19.78
C ALA A 295 12.47 -19.00 -20.88
N PRO A 296 12.73 -19.31 -22.17
CA PRO A 296 12.56 -18.35 -23.24
C PRO A 296 11.15 -17.76 -23.24
N GLU A 297 11.06 -16.45 -23.49
CA GLU A 297 9.79 -15.71 -23.57
C GLU A 297 8.83 -16.47 -24.49
N VAL A 298 7.74 -16.97 -23.92
CA VAL A 298 6.74 -17.75 -24.66
C VAL A 298 6.12 -16.81 -25.70
N PRO A 299 6.24 -17.10 -27.02
CA PRO A 299 5.77 -16.18 -28.04
C PRO A 299 4.28 -15.85 -27.84
N ASN A 300 3.95 -14.56 -27.88
CA ASN A 300 2.63 -13.95 -27.66
C ASN A 300 2.17 -13.71 -26.20
N LEU A 301 3.02 -13.83 -25.17
CA LEU A 301 2.69 -13.25 -23.86
C LEU A 301 2.97 -11.74 -23.83
N PRO A 302 2.07 -10.90 -23.25
CA PRO A 302 2.38 -9.50 -23.01
C PRO A 302 3.49 -9.39 -21.96
N PRO A 303 4.38 -8.37 -22.05
CA PRO A 303 5.44 -8.21 -21.07
C PRO A 303 4.87 -7.96 -19.67
N PRO A 304 5.60 -8.37 -18.62
CA PRO A 304 5.17 -8.18 -17.24
C PRO A 304 5.02 -6.69 -16.88
N PRO A 305 4.17 -6.35 -15.91
CA PRO A 305 4.10 -5.00 -15.37
C PRO A 305 5.44 -4.56 -14.77
N GLU A 306 5.89 -3.36 -15.13
CA GLU A 306 7.05 -2.75 -14.49
C GLU A 306 6.69 -2.30 -13.05
N VAL A 307 7.20 -3.03 -12.07
CA VAL A 307 7.24 -2.59 -10.67
C VAL A 307 8.14 -1.34 -10.57
N PRO A 308 7.69 -0.21 -10.01
CA PRO A 308 8.54 0.96 -9.80
C PRO A 308 9.75 0.61 -8.93
N GLN A 309 10.94 1.16 -9.22
CA GLN A 309 12.17 0.76 -8.51
C GLN A 309 12.04 0.80 -6.98
N GLN A 310 11.52 1.89 -6.41
CA GLN A 310 11.26 2.02 -4.97
C GLN A 310 10.42 0.88 -4.36
N VAL A 311 9.48 0.31 -5.13
CA VAL A 311 8.66 -0.82 -4.71
C VAL A 311 9.46 -2.14 -4.74
N ARG A 312 10.37 -2.31 -5.71
CA ARG A 312 11.35 -3.40 -5.72
C ARG A 312 12.29 -3.27 -4.52
N ASP A 313 12.91 -2.09 -4.35
CA ASP A 313 13.87 -1.81 -3.27
C ASP A 313 13.31 -2.17 -1.88
N ILE A 314 11.99 -1.95 -1.66
CA ILE A 314 11.27 -2.37 -0.44
C ILE A 314 10.95 -3.87 -0.44
N SER A 315 10.40 -4.44 -1.52
CA SER A 315 10.15 -5.89 -1.68
C SER A 315 11.41 -6.70 -1.40
N ASP A 316 12.52 -6.33 -2.02
CA ASP A 316 13.82 -6.97 -1.92
C ASP A 316 14.38 -6.83 -0.49
N SER A 317 14.05 -5.72 0.20
CA SER A 317 14.37 -5.52 1.62
C SER A 317 13.46 -6.31 2.57
N MET A 318 12.23 -6.65 2.19
CA MET A 318 11.38 -7.61 2.89
C MET A 318 11.89 -9.05 2.67
N ASN A 319 12.30 -9.39 1.44
CA ASN A 319 12.88 -10.69 1.08
C ASN A 319 14.15 -11.00 1.91
N ARG A 320 15.07 -10.02 2.03
CA ARG A 320 16.28 -10.12 2.87
C ARG A 320 15.98 -10.38 4.35
N VAL A 321 14.83 -9.90 4.84
CA VAL A 321 14.38 -10.05 6.24
C VAL A 321 13.67 -11.39 6.46
N ALA A 322 12.76 -11.79 5.57
CA ALA A 322 12.04 -13.06 5.68
C ALA A 322 13.00 -14.26 5.73
N GLY A 323 14.04 -14.26 4.90
CA GLY A 323 15.11 -15.27 4.91
C GLY A 323 16.08 -15.18 6.10
N SER A 324 15.87 -14.32 7.10
CA SER A 324 16.78 -14.11 8.24
C SER A 324 16.29 -14.65 9.58
N GLY A 325 15.00 -15.04 9.68
CA GLY A 325 14.39 -15.49 10.93
C GLY A 325 14.26 -14.42 12.02
N GLY A 326 14.49 -13.14 11.70
CA GLY A 326 14.32 -12.01 12.61
C GLY A 326 13.51 -10.86 12.00
N SER A 327 13.05 -9.95 12.84
CA SER A 327 12.16 -8.84 12.45
C SER A 327 12.89 -7.51 12.28
N ARG A 328 12.86 -6.93 11.07
CA ARG A 328 13.09 -5.48 10.90
C ARG A 328 11.77 -4.71 11.06
N SER A 329 11.84 -3.54 11.70
CA SER A 329 10.75 -2.57 11.69
C SER A 329 10.97 -1.59 10.55
N PHE A 330 9.99 -1.45 9.64
CA PHE A 330 10.01 -0.41 8.62
C PHE A 330 9.63 0.95 9.24
N GLY A 331 10.30 2.03 8.82
CA GLY A 331 9.95 3.38 9.24
C GLY A 331 8.61 3.80 8.61
N ARG A 332 7.66 4.25 9.45
CA ARG A 332 6.29 4.64 9.03
C ARG A 332 6.29 5.58 7.83
N ASP A 333 7.14 6.60 7.83
CA ASP A 333 7.22 7.61 6.76
C ASP A 333 7.69 7.00 5.42
N GLY A 334 8.52 5.95 5.45
CA GLY A 334 8.93 5.21 4.25
C GLY A 334 7.81 4.35 3.67
N VAL A 335 6.94 3.82 4.53
CA VAL A 335 5.73 3.06 4.12
C VAL A 335 4.65 4.01 3.60
N ASP A 336 4.35 5.08 4.35
CA ASP A 336 3.32 6.08 4.02
C ASP A 336 3.68 6.97 2.82
N SER A 337 4.97 7.08 2.44
CA SER A 337 5.39 7.70 1.17
C SER A 337 5.35 6.74 -0.01
N SER A 338 5.31 5.43 0.23
CA SER A 338 5.26 4.39 -0.80
C SER A 338 3.85 3.94 -1.15
N ILE A 339 2.88 4.09 -0.23
CA ILE A 339 1.44 3.85 -0.46
C ILE A 339 0.73 5.21 -0.61
N PRO A 340 0.24 5.58 -1.82
CA PRO A 340 -0.47 6.84 -2.02
C PRO A 340 -1.74 6.95 -1.15
N ARG A 341 -1.94 8.08 -0.47
CA ARG A 341 -3.18 8.37 0.29
C ARG A 341 -4.44 8.17 -0.58
N ARG A 342 -5.56 7.78 0.02
CA ARG A 342 -6.81 7.48 -0.70
C ARG A 342 -7.71 8.72 -0.84
N ASP A 343 -8.04 9.11 -2.08
CA ASP A 343 -9.04 10.17 -2.36
C ASP A 343 -10.49 9.68 -2.20
N VAL A 344 -10.68 8.35 -2.08
CA VAL A 344 -11.94 7.65 -1.79
C VAL A 344 -11.69 6.78 -0.56
N PRO A 345 -12.25 7.11 0.62
CA PRO A 345 -12.05 6.33 1.85
C PRO A 345 -12.45 4.87 1.69
N GLN A 346 -11.80 3.97 2.44
CA GLN A 346 -12.20 2.56 2.52
C GLN A 346 -13.66 2.46 3.02
N PRO A 347 -14.60 1.92 2.23
CA PRO A 347 -15.99 1.76 2.66
C PRO A 347 -16.13 0.62 3.67
N LEU A 348 -17.24 0.57 4.41
CA LEU A 348 -17.38 -0.31 5.58
C LEU A 348 -17.52 -1.80 5.22
N ASN A 349 -17.82 -2.09 3.96
CA ASN A 349 -17.89 -3.44 3.41
C ASN A 349 -16.68 -3.79 2.52
N GLU A 350 -15.70 -2.89 2.38
CA GLU A 350 -14.37 -3.25 1.89
C GLU A 350 -13.53 -3.79 3.05
N SER A 351 -13.11 -5.04 2.94
CA SER A 351 -12.19 -5.62 3.90
C SER A 351 -10.75 -5.16 3.67
N ASN A 352 -9.96 -5.24 4.73
CA ASN A 352 -8.51 -5.04 4.70
C ASN A 352 -7.79 -5.94 3.65
N GLY A 353 -8.39 -7.06 3.23
CA GLY A 353 -7.89 -7.88 2.12
C GLY A 353 -8.01 -7.16 0.77
N VAL A 354 -9.20 -6.67 0.44
CA VAL A 354 -9.42 -5.93 -0.81
C VAL A 354 -8.73 -4.56 -0.78
N ALA A 355 -8.78 -3.85 0.35
CA ALA A 355 -8.07 -2.59 0.54
C ALA A 355 -6.55 -2.75 0.37
N GLY A 356 -5.95 -3.81 0.93
CA GLY A 356 -4.52 -4.08 0.77
C GLY A 356 -4.09 -4.27 -0.69
N VAL A 357 -4.93 -4.95 -1.50
CA VAL A 357 -4.70 -5.11 -2.94
C VAL A 357 -4.89 -3.79 -3.70
N LYS A 358 -5.90 -2.98 -3.36
CA LYS A 358 -6.08 -1.62 -3.91
C LYS A 358 -4.91 -0.69 -3.60
N ASP A 359 -4.38 -0.73 -2.38
CA ASP A 359 -3.24 0.09 -1.96
C ASP A 359 -1.95 -0.33 -2.68
N ALA A 360 -1.69 -1.64 -2.80
CA ALA A 360 -0.56 -2.17 -3.57
C ALA A 360 -0.66 -1.81 -5.06
N LEU A 361 -1.86 -1.91 -5.67
CA LEU A 361 -2.11 -1.44 -7.03
C LEU A 361 -1.82 0.07 -7.16
N ALA A 362 -2.28 0.91 -6.23
CA ALA A 362 -2.03 2.34 -6.27
C ALA A 362 -0.53 2.68 -6.15
N SER A 363 0.21 1.93 -5.32
CA SER A 363 1.66 2.05 -5.14
C SER A 363 2.44 1.74 -6.42
N ILE A 364 2.10 0.63 -7.09
CA ILE A 364 2.72 0.21 -8.35
C ILE A 364 2.36 1.15 -9.50
N ASN A 365 1.09 1.56 -9.58
CA ASN A 365 0.61 2.47 -10.61
C ASN A 365 1.10 3.93 -10.44
N LYS A 366 1.47 4.33 -9.21
CA LYS A 366 1.81 5.72 -8.81
C LYS A 366 0.78 6.77 -9.28
N GLY A 367 -0.48 6.35 -9.43
CA GLY A 367 -1.49 7.10 -10.16
C GLY A 367 -2.44 7.89 -9.27
N THR A 368 -2.71 9.14 -9.67
CA THR A 368 -3.99 9.79 -9.36
C THR A 368 -5.12 9.09 -10.13
N HIS A 369 -6.36 9.34 -9.73
CA HIS A 369 -7.56 8.87 -10.45
C HIS A 369 -7.64 9.36 -11.92
N GLU A 370 -6.84 10.33 -12.34
CA GLU A 370 -6.84 10.87 -13.71
C GLU A 370 -5.82 10.20 -14.65
N THR A 371 -4.93 9.36 -14.11
CA THR A 371 -3.72 8.89 -14.83
C THR A 371 -4.07 8.07 -16.08
N ILE A 372 -3.29 8.18 -17.15
CA ILE A 372 -3.39 7.33 -18.35
C ILE A 372 -2.00 6.73 -18.63
N ARG A 373 -1.93 5.41 -18.82
CA ARG A 373 -0.73 4.66 -19.20
C ARG A 373 -1.01 3.89 -20.48
N ASN A 374 -0.13 3.97 -21.47
CA ASN A 374 -0.15 3.07 -22.61
C ASN A 374 0.69 1.83 -22.27
N ARG A 375 0.22 0.63 -22.65
CA ARG A 375 0.92 -0.64 -22.52
C ARG A 375 1.69 -0.97 -23.81
N ALA A 376 2.64 -1.90 -23.72
CA ALA A 376 3.41 -2.38 -24.87
C ALA A 376 2.56 -3.14 -25.92
N ASP A 377 1.42 -3.70 -25.50
CA ASP A 377 0.42 -4.33 -26.36
C ASP A 377 -0.55 -3.33 -27.04
N GLY A 378 -0.36 -2.02 -26.82
CA GLY A 378 -1.19 -0.95 -27.38
C GLY A 378 -2.47 -0.63 -26.59
N HIS A 379 -2.84 -1.45 -25.60
CA HIS A 379 -3.96 -1.15 -24.70
C HIS A 379 -3.60 -0.02 -23.72
N ARG A 380 -4.61 0.52 -23.03
CA ARG A 380 -4.46 1.57 -22.02
C ARG A 380 -4.92 1.08 -20.65
N GLN A 381 -4.22 1.56 -19.63
CA GLN A 381 -4.61 1.43 -18.22
C GLN A 381 -4.82 2.82 -17.64
N VAL A 382 -5.96 3.04 -16.98
CA VAL A 382 -6.36 4.35 -16.48
C VAL A 382 -6.54 4.38 -14.95
N GLY A 383 -6.44 5.59 -14.43
CA GLY A 383 -6.70 5.94 -13.05
C GLY A 383 -5.72 5.34 -12.05
N ARG A 384 -6.19 5.32 -10.80
CA ARG A 384 -5.44 4.94 -9.61
C ARG A 384 -5.03 3.47 -9.61
N TYR A 385 -5.95 2.60 -10.03
CA TYR A 385 -5.81 1.15 -9.93
C TYR A 385 -5.33 0.47 -11.22
N GLY A 386 -5.15 1.22 -12.31
CA GLY A 386 -4.65 0.68 -13.59
C GLY A 386 -5.71 -0.09 -14.39
N LEU A 387 -6.96 0.39 -14.37
CA LEU A 387 -8.10 -0.28 -14.99
C LEU A 387 -7.98 -0.22 -16.53
N SER A 388 -8.18 -1.35 -17.20
CA SER A 388 -8.13 -1.49 -18.67
C SER A 388 -9.51 -1.78 -19.28
N ASP A 389 -9.57 -1.93 -20.60
CA ASP A 389 -10.75 -2.38 -21.35
C ASP A 389 -11.28 -3.74 -20.84
N ASN A 390 -10.41 -4.70 -20.52
CA ASN A 390 -10.81 -5.98 -19.93
C ASN A 390 -11.52 -5.79 -18.58
N HIS A 391 -11.04 -4.86 -17.74
CA HIS A 391 -11.68 -4.52 -16.47
C HIS A 391 -13.05 -3.87 -16.69
N PHE A 392 -13.11 -2.87 -17.58
CA PHE A 392 -14.31 -2.08 -17.88
C PHE A 392 -15.41 -2.93 -18.53
N GLY A 393 -15.07 -3.60 -19.64
CA GLY A 393 -15.97 -4.48 -20.38
C GLY A 393 -16.39 -5.69 -19.54
N GLY A 394 -15.45 -6.34 -18.84
CA GLY A 394 -15.76 -7.47 -17.97
C GLY A 394 -16.69 -7.12 -16.81
N TRP A 395 -16.53 -5.92 -16.22
CA TRP A 395 -17.40 -5.43 -15.15
C TRP A 395 -18.83 -5.14 -15.67
N LEU A 396 -18.96 -4.56 -16.87
CA LEU A 396 -20.25 -4.43 -17.55
C LEU A 396 -20.87 -5.80 -17.90
N SER A 397 -20.05 -6.77 -18.32
CA SER A 397 -20.45 -8.15 -18.62
C SER A 397 -21.12 -8.81 -17.41
N ASP A 398 -20.47 -8.79 -16.23
CA ASP A 398 -21.02 -9.38 -15.00
C ASP A 398 -22.27 -8.64 -14.52
N ILE A 399 -22.27 -7.31 -14.50
CA ILE A 399 -23.43 -6.51 -14.04
C ILE A 399 -24.66 -6.76 -14.91
N LEU A 400 -24.48 -6.87 -16.22
CA LEU A 400 -25.55 -7.16 -17.16
C LEU A 400 -25.87 -8.66 -17.27
N GLY A 401 -25.04 -9.54 -16.72
CA GLY A 401 -25.19 -10.99 -16.83
C GLY A 401 -25.15 -11.47 -18.28
N VAL A 402 -24.33 -10.83 -19.10
CA VAL A 402 -24.13 -11.17 -20.52
C VAL A 402 -22.70 -11.63 -20.75
N ASP A 403 -22.51 -12.52 -21.72
CA ASP A 403 -21.18 -12.86 -22.23
C ASP A 403 -20.74 -11.82 -23.27
N LEU A 404 -19.59 -11.17 -23.05
CA LEU A 404 -18.95 -10.29 -24.04
C LEU A 404 -17.71 -10.91 -24.71
N GLY A 405 -17.30 -12.12 -24.32
CA GLY A 405 -16.05 -12.77 -24.74
C GLY A 405 -14.83 -12.36 -23.91
N ASP A 406 -13.70 -13.00 -24.17
CA ASP A 406 -12.37 -12.66 -23.66
C ASP A 406 -11.42 -12.44 -24.86
N PRO A 407 -10.95 -11.21 -25.13
CA PRO A 407 -11.28 -9.96 -24.42
C PRO A 407 -12.71 -9.46 -24.71
N PRO A 408 -13.37 -8.73 -23.78
CA PRO A 408 -14.76 -8.28 -23.93
C PRO A 408 -15.01 -7.38 -25.15
N ASP A 409 -16.00 -7.70 -25.98
CA ASP A 409 -16.40 -6.88 -27.13
C ASP A 409 -17.48 -5.84 -26.78
N MET A 410 -17.10 -4.56 -26.90
CA MET A 410 -17.99 -3.41 -26.73
C MET A 410 -19.01 -3.28 -27.88
N ASN A 411 -18.73 -3.82 -29.08
CA ASN A 411 -19.69 -3.80 -30.19
C ASN A 411 -20.83 -4.79 -29.99
N LYS A 412 -20.54 -6.01 -29.53
CA LYS A 412 -21.53 -6.97 -29.01
C LYS A 412 -22.40 -6.33 -27.92
N LEU A 413 -21.80 -5.60 -26.97
CA LEU A 413 -22.56 -4.85 -25.95
C LEU A 413 -23.47 -3.76 -26.54
N ARG A 414 -22.97 -2.94 -27.48
CA ARG A 414 -23.79 -1.93 -28.19
C ARG A 414 -24.99 -2.58 -28.89
N GLU A 415 -24.77 -3.68 -29.60
CA GLU A 415 -25.83 -4.36 -30.34
C GLU A 415 -26.87 -5.00 -29.42
N LEU A 416 -26.46 -5.55 -28.28
CA LEU A 416 -27.37 -6.01 -27.22
C LEU A 416 -28.20 -4.83 -26.67
N LEU A 417 -27.55 -3.74 -26.25
CA LEU A 417 -28.23 -2.56 -25.68
C LEU A 417 -29.14 -1.83 -26.67
N LYS A 418 -28.92 -1.93 -27.99
CA LYS A 418 -29.89 -1.44 -29.00
C LYS A 418 -31.16 -2.30 -29.06
N LYS A 419 -31.00 -3.63 -28.99
CA LYS A 419 -32.08 -4.60 -29.25
C LYS A 419 -32.92 -4.94 -28.02
N ASP A 420 -32.35 -4.80 -26.82
CA ASP A 420 -32.96 -5.28 -25.57
C ASP A 420 -33.22 -4.12 -24.58
N PRO A 421 -34.50 -3.72 -24.37
CA PRO A 421 -34.87 -2.70 -23.37
C PRO A 421 -34.63 -3.13 -21.92
N GLU A 422 -34.71 -4.42 -21.59
CA GLU A 422 -34.46 -4.93 -20.24
C GLU A 422 -32.97 -4.88 -19.90
N LEU A 423 -32.06 -5.10 -20.86
CA LEU A 423 -30.63 -4.85 -20.64
C LEU A 423 -30.33 -3.35 -20.42
N ARG A 424 -31.02 -2.44 -21.14
CA ARG A 424 -30.91 -0.99 -20.87
C ARG A 424 -31.40 -0.64 -19.47
N LYS A 425 -32.56 -1.18 -19.08
CA LYS A 425 -33.11 -1.01 -17.73
C LYS A 425 -32.18 -1.61 -16.65
N LYS A 426 -31.59 -2.79 -16.89
CA LYS A 426 -30.64 -3.44 -15.98
C LYS A 426 -29.36 -2.61 -15.78
N LEU A 427 -28.85 -1.94 -16.82
CA LEU A 427 -27.74 -0.99 -16.69
C LEU A 427 -28.14 0.21 -15.82
N SER A 428 -29.34 0.77 -16.06
CA SER A 428 -29.90 1.89 -15.29
C SER A 428 -30.07 1.52 -13.80
N ASP A 429 -30.70 0.38 -13.51
CA ASP A 429 -30.93 -0.12 -12.15
C ASP A 429 -29.61 -0.43 -11.42
N ALA A 430 -28.59 -0.94 -12.12
CA ALA A 430 -27.27 -1.18 -11.56
C ALA A 430 -26.56 0.13 -11.18
N MET A 431 -26.55 1.14 -12.04
CA MET A 431 -25.94 2.44 -11.73
C MET A 431 -26.69 3.17 -10.60
N ALA A 432 -28.02 3.11 -10.61
CA ALA A 432 -28.88 3.63 -9.53
C ALA A 432 -28.86 2.78 -8.24
N LYS A 433 -28.18 1.62 -8.25
CA LYS A 433 -27.78 0.87 -7.06
C LYS A 433 -26.41 1.36 -6.57
N GLN A 434 -25.42 1.48 -7.46
CA GLN A 434 -24.07 1.94 -7.08
C GLN A 434 -24.06 3.37 -6.50
N SER A 435 -25.02 4.24 -6.84
CA SER A 435 -25.16 5.55 -6.17
C SER A 435 -25.69 5.49 -4.73
N LYS A 436 -26.36 4.39 -4.36
CA LYS A 436 -26.75 4.09 -2.97
C LYS A 436 -25.65 3.36 -2.21
N GLY A 437 -24.65 2.83 -2.94
CA GLY A 437 -23.52 2.04 -2.46
C GLY A 437 -23.72 0.54 -2.67
N GLY A 438 -22.97 -0.26 -1.91
CA GLY A 438 -23.14 -1.72 -1.88
C GLY A 438 -24.55 -2.17 -1.46
N ALA A 439 -24.83 -3.47 -1.52
CA ALA A 439 -26.17 -4.02 -1.24
C ALA A 439 -26.73 -3.70 0.16
N ASP A 440 -25.87 -3.31 1.11
CA ASP A 440 -26.21 -2.88 2.47
C ASP A 440 -26.18 -1.35 2.67
N GLY A 441 -25.95 -0.58 1.60
CA GLY A 441 -25.83 0.88 1.62
C GLY A 441 -24.48 1.42 2.13
N LYS A 442 -23.51 0.54 2.45
CA LYS A 442 -22.23 0.90 3.10
C LYS A 442 -21.00 0.87 2.20
N GLY A 443 -21.16 0.48 0.94
CA GLY A 443 -20.11 0.54 -0.09
C GLY A 443 -19.84 1.95 -0.59
N THR A 444 -18.74 2.13 -1.33
CA THR A 444 -18.43 3.36 -2.07
C THR A 444 -19.63 3.76 -2.94
N LYS A 445 -20.02 5.04 -2.90
CA LYS A 445 -21.22 5.56 -3.56
C LYS A 445 -20.83 6.37 -4.78
N VAL A 446 -21.24 5.91 -5.96
CA VAL A 446 -21.07 6.67 -7.21
C VAL A 446 -21.92 7.95 -7.15
N PRO A 447 -21.45 9.12 -7.64
CA PRO A 447 -22.27 10.34 -7.64
C PRO A 447 -23.63 10.13 -8.31
N GLN A 448 -24.71 10.58 -7.66
CA GLN A 448 -26.07 10.40 -8.19
C GLN A 448 -26.23 11.05 -9.58
N GLU A 449 -25.64 12.23 -9.76
CA GLU A 449 -25.58 12.95 -11.05
C GLU A 449 -24.85 12.18 -12.17
N PHE A 450 -24.01 11.18 -11.84
CA PHE A 450 -23.39 10.28 -12.82
C PHE A 450 -24.33 9.09 -13.10
N ALA A 451 -24.91 8.49 -12.07
CA ALA A 451 -25.87 7.40 -12.21
C ALA A 451 -27.12 7.81 -13.00
N ASP A 452 -27.62 9.04 -12.80
CA ASP A 452 -28.79 9.59 -13.51
C ASP A 452 -28.58 9.71 -15.02
N LYS A 453 -27.33 9.75 -15.51
CA LYS A 453 -27.02 9.74 -16.95
C LYS A 453 -27.36 8.40 -17.63
N PHE A 454 -27.51 7.34 -16.85
CA PHE A 454 -27.97 6.01 -17.29
C PHE A 454 -29.48 5.83 -17.19
N ALA A 455 -30.23 6.85 -16.72
CA ALA A 455 -31.67 6.74 -16.53
C ALA A 455 -32.42 6.41 -17.84
N VAL A 456 -33.28 5.39 -17.77
CA VAL A 456 -34.16 4.96 -18.87
C VAL A 456 -35.52 5.71 -18.82
N GLY A 457 -36.08 5.99 -19.99
CA GLY A 457 -37.40 6.62 -20.19
C GLY A 457 -38.56 5.63 -20.15
N ALA A 458 -39.79 6.14 -20.18
CA ALA A 458 -41.01 5.31 -20.24
C ALA A 458 -41.17 4.57 -21.60
N ASP A 459 -40.41 4.98 -22.61
CA ASP A 459 -40.23 4.35 -23.91
C ASP A 459 -39.18 3.22 -23.91
N GLY A 460 -38.52 2.97 -22.77
CA GLY A 460 -37.47 1.97 -22.65
C GLY A 460 -36.13 2.37 -23.27
N ASN A 461 -35.91 3.62 -23.65
CA ASN A 461 -34.62 4.12 -24.18
C ASN A 461 -33.84 4.91 -23.12
N PHE A 462 -32.54 5.13 -23.32
CA PHE A 462 -31.76 5.98 -22.41
C PHE A 462 -32.11 7.46 -22.61
N LYS A 463 -32.41 8.18 -21.51
CA LYS A 463 -32.69 9.62 -21.54
C LYS A 463 -31.51 10.47 -22.03
N ASN A 464 -30.29 9.91 -21.96
CA ASN A 464 -29.08 10.54 -22.46
C ASN A 464 -28.27 9.54 -23.32
N GLN A 465 -28.84 9.15 -24.47
CA GLN A 465 -28.21 8.22 -25.41
C GLN A 465 -26.80 8.67 -25.81
N GLN A 466 -26.57 9.96 -26.05
CA GLN A 466 -25.25 10.51 -26.39
C GLN A 466 -24.20 10.26 -25.30
N PHE A 467 -24.56 10.32 -24.00
CA PHE A 467 -23.64 9.96 -22.94
C PHE A 467 -23.33 8.46 -22.94
N ILE A 468 -24.33 7.61 -23.17
CA ILE A 468 -24.16 6.14 -23.23
C ILE A 468 -23.26 5.74 -24.40
N ASP A 469 -23.50 6.28 -25.60
CA ASP A 469 -22.68 6.00 -26.78
C ASP A 469 -21.21 6.38 -26.50
N ASN A 470 -20.97 7.55 -25.91
CA ASN A 470 -19.62 7.99 -25.54
C ASN A 470 -18.99 7.18 -24.39
N PHE A 471 -19.77 6.74 -23.40
CA PHE A 471 -19.32 5.85 -22.33
C PHE A 471 -18.92 4.47 -22.87
N LEU A 472 -19.62 3.95 -23.87
CA LEU A 472 -19.22 2.73 -24.57
C LEU A 472 -17.99 2.98 -25.47
N ASN A 473 -17.90 4.14 -26.13
CA ASN A 473 -16.72 4.55 -26.90
C ASN A 473 -15.46 4.73 -26.02
N PHE A 474 -15.61 5.09 -24.75
CA PHE A 474 -14.49 5.09 -23.79
C PHE A 474 -13.89 3.69 -23.59
N GLY A 475 -14.71 2.63 -23.65
CA GLY A 475 -14.25 1.24 -23.68
C GLY A 475 -13.33 0.94 -24.88
N ASP A 476 -13.65 1.44 -26.07
CA ASP A 476 -12.76 1.30 -27.23
C ASP A 476 -11.52 2.20 -27.14
N LYS A 477 -11.62 3.37 -26.50
CA LYS A 477 -10.45 4.20 -26.18
C LYS A 477 -9.47 3.49 -25.25
N LEU A 478 -9.95 2.60 -24.37
CA LEU A 478 -9.08 1.76 -23.53
C LEU A 478 -8.34 0.67 -24.34
N LYS A 479 -8.88 0.22 -25.49
CA LYS A 479 -8.21 -0.67 -26.46
C LYS A 479 -7.20 0.05 -27.37
N GLY A 480 -6.73 1.23 -26.96
CA GLY A 480 -5.85 2.09 -27.78
C GLY A 480 -6.56 2.90 -28.86
N GLY A 481 -7.87 2.72 -29.07
CA GLY A 481 -8.64 3.41 -30.12
C GLY A 481 -8.63 4.93 -29.96
N GLY A 482 -8.15 5.65 -30.99
CA GLY A 482 -8.14 7.12 -31.01
C GLY A 482 -7.38 7.78 -29.84
N GLN A 483 -7.68 9.04 -29.57
CA GLN A 483 -7.09 9.81 -28.47
C GLN A 483 -7.95 9.73 -27.19
N MET A 484 -7.27 9.69 -26.04
CA MET A 484 -7.87 9.76 -24.70
C MET A 484 -7.17 10.86 -23.89
N GLY A 485 -7.94 11.70 -23.20
CA GLY A 485 -7.43 12.70 -22.25
C GLY A 485 -7.93 12.45 -20.83
N THR A 486 -7.36 13.14 -19.83
CA THR A 486 -7.81 13.04 -18.42
C THR A 486 -9.29 13.40 -18.26
N THR A 487 -9.81 14.31 -19.10
CA THR A 487 -11.23 14.64 -19.20
C THR A 487 -12.12 13.43 -19.53
N ASP A 488 -11.67 12.49 -20.38
CA ASP A 488 -12.41 11.26 -20.66
C ASP A 488 -12.50 10.40 -19.39
N VAL A 489 -11.36 10.21 -18.70
CA VAL A 489 -11.30 9.41 -17.46
C VAL A 489 -12.21 10.01 -16.40
N ASN A 490 -12.15 11.32 -16.18
CA ASN A 490 -13.00 12.01 -15.20
C ASN A 490 -14.50 11.98 -15.58
N GLN A 491 -14.83 12.01 -16.88
CA GLN A 491 -16.22 12.05 -17.35
C GLN A 491 -16.91 10.68 -17.37
N TYR A 492 -16.18 9.60 -17.68
CA TYR A 492 -16.73 8.26 -17.86
C TYR A 492 -16.31 7.25 -16.77
N LEU A 493 -15.28 7.56 -15.98
CA LEU A 493 -14.74 6.69 -14.93
C LEU A 493 -14.34 7.51 -13.68
N PRO A 494 -15.29 8.20 -13.01
CA PRO A 494 -15.01 8.99 -11.81
C PRO A 494 -14.42 8.15 -10.67
N LYS A 495 -13.73 8.80 -9.72
CA LYS A 495 -12.93 8.12 -8.69
C LYS A 495 -13.71 7.07 -7.88
N GLU A 496 -14.98 7.32 -7.57
CA GLU A 496 -15.86 6.39 -6.87
C GLU A 496 -16.19 5.16 -7.73
N LEU A 497 -16.35 5.32 -9.04
CA LEU A 497 -16.56 4.21 -9.98
C LEU A 497 -15.27 3.40 -10.17
N GLN A 498 -14.09 4.03 -10.19
CA GLN A 498 -12.81 3.31 -10.19
C GLN A 498 -12.67 2.43 -8.94
N ASP A 499 -13.08 2.93 -7.78
CA ASP A 499 -12.97 2.24 -6.50
C ASP A 499 -13.98 1.07 -6.38
N VAL A 500 -15.22 1.26 -6.85
CA VAL A 500 -16.21 0.18 -7.00
C VAL A 500 -15.71 -0.88 -7.98
N MET A 501 -15.29 -0.48 -9.18
CA MET A 501 -14.83 -1.41 -10.22
C MET A 501 -13.60 -2.21 -9.75
N ALA A 502 -12.61 -1.55 -9.14
CA ALA A 502 -11.45 -2.24 -8.59
C ALA A 502 -11.83 -3.25 -7.51
N GLN A 503 -12.75 -2.92 -6.59
CA GLN A 503 -13.27 -3.87 -5.60
C GLN A 503 -13.95 -5.08 -6.26
N ASP A 504 -14.86 -4.84 -7.21
CA ASP A 504 -15.60 -5.89 -7.92
C ASP A 504 -14.68 -6.78 -8.79
N ARG A 505 -13.57 -6.25 -9.30
CA ARG A 505 -12.56 -7.03 -10.06
C ARG A 505 -11.63 -7.83 -9.15
N ILE A 506 -11.13 -7.22 -8.07
CA ILE A 506 -10.30 -7.90 -7.06
C ILE A 506 -11.06 -9.10 -6.44
N GLN A 507 -12.33 -8.91 -6.08
CA GLN A 507 -13.16 -9.99 -5.50
C GLN A 507 -13.45 -11.11 -6.52
N LYS A 508 -13.76 -10.76 -7.78
CA LYS A 508 -13.98 -11.74 -8.86
C LYS A 508 -12.73 -12.57 -9.13
N PHE A 509 -11.59 -11.94 -9.39
CA PHE A 509 -10.36 -12.66 -9.72
C PHE A 509 -9.85 -13.50 -8.54
N ALA A 510 -10.01 -13.04 -7.29
CA ALA A 510 -9.72 -13.85 -6.12
C ALA A 510 -10.59 -15.13 -6.07
N HIS A 511 -11.91 -15.00 -6.27
CA HIS A 511 -12.82 -16.15 -6.31
C HIS A 511 -12.50 -17.11 -7.47
N GLU A 512 -12.27 -16.59 -8.68
CA GLU A 512 -11.95 -17.39 -9.87
C GLU A 512 -10.61 -18.13 -9.76
N MET A 513 -9.68 -17.64 -8.93
CA MET A 513 -8.43 -18.34 -8.57
C MET A 513 -8.52 -19.20 -7.29
N GLY A 514 -9.73 -19.42 -6.76
CA GLY A 514 -9.97 -20.31 -5.62
C GLY A 514 -9.60 -19.74 -4.25
N VAL A 515 -9.48 -18.42 -4.11
CA VAL A 515 -9.26 -17.77 -2.81
C VAL A 515 -10.55 -17.90 -1.97
N ALA A 516 -10.53 -18.78 -0.99
CA ALA A 516 -11.70 -19.12 -0.18
C ALA A 516 -12.28 -17.96 0.66
N ASP A 517 -11.45 -16.97 1.00
CA ASP A 517 -11.88 -15.74 1.70
C ASP A 517 -11.04 -14.54 1.24
N PRO A 518 -11.51 -13.72 0.29
CA PRO A 518 -10.82 -12.51 -0.17
C PRO A 518 -10.46 -11.51 0.94
N ASN A 519 -11.09 -11.60 2.12
CA ASN A 519 -10.81 -10.74 3.27
C ASN A 519 -9.53 -11.18 4.03
N LYS A 520 -9.11 -12.43 3.81
CA LYS A 520 -7.95 -13.09 4.44
C LYS A 520 -6.95 -13.62 3.40
N MET A 521 -6.87 -13.00 2.22
CA MET A 521 -5.84 -13.30 1.21
C MET A 521 -4.46 -13.38 1.85
N LYS A 522 -3.72 -14.45 1.53
CA LYS A 522 -2.29 -14.58 1.80
C LYS A 522 -1.47 -13.74 0.82
N PRO A 523 -0.16 -13.50 1.08
CA PRO A 523 0.69 -12.71 0.18
C PRO A 523 0.75 -13.29 -1.24
N GLU A 524 0.78 -14.62 -1.39
CA GLU A 524 0.87 -15.33 -2.67
C GLU A 524 -0.49 -15.42 -3.38
N GLU A 525 -1.59 -15.23 -2.66
CA GLU A 525 -2.94 -15.08 -3.22
C GLU A 525 -3.13 -13.64 -3.70
N ALA A 526 -2.80 -12.65 -2.88
CA ALA A 526 -2.82 -11.23 -3.24
C ALA A 526 -1.88 -10.92 -4.42
N GLY A 527 -0.69 -11.54 -4.48
CA GLY A 527 0.26 -11.42 -5.59
C GLY A 527 -0.31 -11.93 -6.92
N ARG A 528 -1.02 -13.06 -6.90
CA ARG A 528 -1.73 -13.58 -8.09
C ARG A 528 -2.91 -12.69 -8.48
N VAL A 529 -3.64 -12.13 -7.51
CA VAL A 529 -4.70 -11.13 -7.78
C VAL A 529 -4.13 -9.83 -8.33
N GLY A 530 -2.94 -9.41 -7.91
CA GLY A 530 -2.19 -8.33 -8.53
C GLY A 530 -1.87 -8.60 -10.00
N ALA A 531 -1.37 -9.81 -10.32
CA ALA A 531 -1.14 -10.22 -11.71
C ALA A 531 -2.44 -10.24 -12.54
N ALA A 532 -3.55 -10.73 -11.96
CA ALA A 532 -4.86 -10.69 -12.60
C ALA A 532 -5.35 -9.25 -12.87
N MET A 533 -5.16 -8.34 -11.90
CA MET A 533 -5.46 -6.91 -12.03
C MET A 533 -4.50 -6.16 -12.96
N TYR A 534 -3.35 -6.73 -13.34
CA TYR A 534 -2.58 -6.21 -14.46
C TYR A 534 -3.14 -6.66 -15.82
N LEU A 535 -3.45 -7.94 -15.98
CA LEU A 535 -3.96 -8.49 -17.25
C LEU A 535 -5.43 -8.10 -17.52
N GLY A 536 -6.19 -7.78 -16.47
CA GLY A 536 -7.64 -7.60 -16.52
C GLY A 536 -8.43 -8.90 -16.67
N ARG A 537 -7.76 -10.04 -16.53
CA ARG A 537 -8.32 -11.40 -16.50
C ARG A 537 -7.45 -12.28 -15.59
N VAL A 538 -7.93 -13.46 -15.25
CA VAL A 538 -7.12 -14.47 -14.54
C VAL A 538 -5.88 -14.83 -15.39
N PRO A 539 -4.66 -14.87 -14.81
CA PRO A 539 -3.47 -15.35 -15.49
C PRO A 539 -3.55 -16.85 -15.77
N THR A 540 -3.10 -17.25 -16.96
CA THR A 540 -2.95 -18.67 -17.33
C THR A 540 -1.82 -19.34 -16.55
N GLN A 541 -1.82 -20.68 -16.52
CA GLN A 541 -0.72 -21.45 -15.91
C GLN A 541 0.64 -21.15 -16.56
N ASN A 542 0.68 -20.85 -17.86
CA ASN A 542 1.91 -20.49 -18.57
C ASN A 542 2.41 -19.09 -18.16
N GLU A 543 1.51 -18.11 -18.02
CA GLU A 543 1.85 -16.78 -17.49
C GLU A 543 2.37 -16.88 -16.05
N MET A 544 1.73 -17.69 -15.19
CA MET A 544 2.23 -17.92 -13.82
C MET A 544 3.49 -18.80 -13.74
N ALA A 545 3.87 -19.49 -14.81
CA ALA A 545 5.13 -20.23 -14.90
C ALA A 545 6.30 -19.33 -15.34
N ASP A 546 6.03 -18.18 -15.96
CA ASP A 546 7.06 -17.21 -16.37
C ASP A 546 7.69 -16.55 -15.12
N PRO A 547 9.03 -16.61 -14.94
CA PRO A 547 9.68 -16.07 -13.75
C PRO A 547 9.58 -14.54 -13.60
N SER A 548 9.09 -13.82 -14.61
CA SER A 548 8.83 -12.38 -14.54
C SER A 548 7.49 -12.05 -13.88
N TYR A 549 6.43 -12.79 -14.24
CA TYR A 549 5.15 -12.74 -13.53
C TYR A 549 5.26 -13.32 -12.11
N GLN A 550 6.16 -14.27 -11.88
CA GLN A 550 6.49 -14.74 -10.53
C GLN A 550 7.18 -13.67 -9.68
N LYS A 551 8.21 -12.95 -10.19
CA LYS A 551 8.78 -11.82 -9.42
C LYS A 551 7.74 -10.73 -9.19
N TYR A 552 6.92 -10.41 -10.19
CA TYR A 552 5.83 -9.44 -10.02
C TYR A 552 4.86 -9.86 -8.91
N ALA A 553 4.39 -11.10 -8.92
CA ALA A 553 3.47 -11.60 -7.89
C ALA A 553 4.12 -11.60 -6.49
N LYS A 554 5.43 -11.90 -6.38
CA LYS A 554 6.20 -11.78 -5.13
C LYS A 554 6.29 -10.33 -4.65
N ASP A 555 6.69 -9.41 -5.52
CA ASP A 555 6.84 -7.98 -5.22
C ASP A 555 5.48 -7.34 -4.85
N PHE A 556 4.41 -7.75 -5.53
CA PHE A 556 3.04 -7.37 -5.19
C PHE A 556 2.60 -7.95 -3.85
N GLY A 557 2.90 -9.22 -3.56
CA GLY A 557 2.61 -9.88 -2.29
C GLY A 557 3.27 -9.16 -1.11
N ASN A 558 4.52 -8.73 -1.27
CA ASN A 558 5.24 -7.92 -0.29
C ASN A 558 4.59 -6.53 -0.09
N MET A 559 4.10 -5.87 -1.16
CA MET A 559 3.34 -4.62 -1.02
C MET A 559 1.97 -4.80 -0.37
N TYR A 560 1.30 -5.92 -0.63
CA TYR A 560 0.07 -6.31 0.05
C TYR A 560 0.34 -6.51 1.54
N GLU A 561 1.39 -7.25 1.93
CA GLU A 561 1.80 -7.38 3.33
C GLU A 561 2.13 -6.03 3.97
N MET A 562 2.84 -5.13 3.26
CA MET A 562 3.16 -3.81 3.77
C MET A 562 1.91 -2.95 4.01
N SER A 563 0.91 -3.00 3.11
CA SER A 563 -0.38 -2.35 3.36
C SER A 563 -1.16 -3.04 4.50
N ARG A 564 -1.17 -4.39 4.56
CA ARG A 564 -1.79 -5.12 5.68
C ARG A 564 -1.15 -4.77 7.02
N ALA A 565 0.18 -4.66 7.08
CA ALA A 565 0.92 -4.22 8.26
C ALA A 565 0.64 -2.75 8.61
N ARG A 566 0.52 -1.86 7.63
CA ARG A 566 0.02 -0.48 7.81
C ARG A 566 -1.40 -0.43 8.37
N GLN A 567 -2.25 -1.41 8.01
CA GLN A 567 -3.64 -1.55 8.45
C GLN A 567 -3.81 -2.33 9.79
N SER A 568 -2.81 -3.05 10.28
CA SER A 568 -2.94 -3.94 11.47
C SER A 568 -1.81 -3.87 12.50
N GLY A 569 -0.65 -3.30 12.16
CA GLY A 569 0.60 -3.46 12.91
C GLY A 569 0.91 -2.38 13.95
N LEU A 570 0.14 -1.29 14.00
CA LEU A 570 0.34 -0.20 14.95
C LEU A 570 -0.99 0.23 15.59
N GLY A 571 -0.97 0.40 16.91
CA GLY A 571 -1.87 1.35 17.55
C GLY A 571 -1.56 2.76 17.05
N ASP A 572 -2.60 3.59 16.94
CA ASP A 572 -2.56 4.93 16.35
C ASP A 572 -2.36 4.94 14.82
N ILE A 573 -3.52 4.80 14.15
CA ILE A 573 -3.77 4.69 12.70
C ILE A 573 -3.13 5.86 11.92
N ASN A 574 -2.88 5.70 10.60
CA ASN A 574 -2.63 6.84 9.72
C ASN A 574 -3.86 7.76 9.68
N VAL A 575 -3.72 9.01 10.11
CA VAL A 575 -4.85 9.89 10.39
C VAL A 575 -5.61 10.33 9.14
N SER A 576 -4.98 10.31 7.96
CA SER A 576 -5.69 10.59 6.71
C SER A 576 -6.73 9.51 6.39
N ASP A 577 -6.39 8.24 6.57
CA ASP A 577 -7.34 7.13 6.46
C ASP A 577 -8.24 7.02 7.69
N ALA A 578 -7.76 7.38 8.90
CA ALA A 578 -8.58 7.36 10.11
C ALA A 578 -9.73 8.38 10.06
N ASN A 579 -9.45 9.61 9.61
CA ASN A 579 -10.48 10.63 9.41
C ASN A 579 -11.45 10.22 8.30
N GLY A 580 -10.94 9.74 7.16
CA GLY A 580 -11.79 9.21 6.07
C GLY A 580 -12.69 8.06 6.51
N LYS A 581 -12.17 7.12 7.31
CA LYS A 581 -12.92 5.98 7.86
C LYS A 581 -13.90 6.41 8.93
N MET A 582 -13.55 7.34 9.82
CA MET A 582 -14.48 7.93 10.80
C MET A 582 -15.64 8.66 10.11
N LEU A 583 -15.39 9.38 9.00
CA LEU A 583 -16.42 10.01 8.17
C LEU A 583 -17.32 8.96 7.50
N ALA A 584 -16.73 7.96 6.84
CA ALA A 584 -17.48 6.88 6.19
C ALA A 584 -18.34 6.09 7.19
N LEU A 585 -17.81 5.79 8.38
CA LEU A 585 -18.54 5.19 9.49
C LEU A 585 -19.67 6.09 9.97
N SER A 586 -19.37 7.36 10.21
CA SER A 586 -20.35 8.32 10.74
C SER A 586 -21.51 8.55 9.77
N ASN A 587 -21.24 8.63 8.47
CA ASN A 587 -22.25 8.76 7.42
C ASN A 587 -23.06 7.45 7.26
N GLY A 588 -22.37 6.30 7.15
CA GLY A 588 -23.01 4.98 7.04
C GLY A 588 -23.81 4.55 8.29
N LYS A 589 -23.65 5.26 9.41
CA LYS A 589 -24.38 5.03 10.68
C LYS A 589 -25.51 6.03 10.95
N VAL A 590 -25.78 7.01 10.07
CA VAL A 590 -26.89 7.96 10.26
C VAL A 590 -28.22 7.21 10.40
N GLY A 591 -29.03 7.63 11.38
CA GLY A 591 -30.29 6.99 11.76
C GLY A 591 -30.17 5.85 12.78
N GLN A 592 -28.96 5.34 13.07
CA GLN A 592 -28.77 4.22 13.99
C GLN A 592 -28.70 4.64 15.46
N GLN A 593 -29.18 3.78 16.37
CA GLN A 593 -29.01 3.93 17.82
C GLN A 593 -27.66 3.34 18.26
N LEU A 594 -26.55 3.98 17.89
CA LEU A 594 -25.19 3.44 18.13
C LEU A 594 -24.91 3.13 19.60
N TRP A 595 -25.35 4.00 20.51
CA TRP A 595 -25.27 3.79 21.96
C TRP A 595 -25.89 2.47 22.45
N ALA A 596 -26.78 1.85 21.68
CA ALA A 596 -27.43 0.57 22.00
C ALA A 596 -26.66 -0.65 21.47
N GLN A 597 -25.70 -0.47 20.55
CA GLN A 597 -24.98 -1.55 19.88
C GLN A 597 -23.89 -2.17 20.77
N GLY A 598 -23.19 -1.34 21.55
CA GLY A 598 -22.11 -1.78 22.45
C GLY A 598 -22.50 -1.95 23.91
N LYS A 599 -21.47 -2.21 24.75
CA LYS A 599 -21.60 -2.44 26.21
C LYS A 599 -22.22 -1.27 26.98
N TYR A 600 -22.34 -0.08 26.37
CA TYR A 600 -22.84 1.14 26.99
C TYR A 600 -24.37 1.26 27.01
N ARG A 601 -25.12 0.35 26.37
CA ARG A 601 -26.58 0.42 26.23
C ARG A 601 -27.36 0.67 27.55
N ASN A 602 -26.82 0.20 28.68
CA ASN A 602 -27.43 0.35 30.02
C ASN A 602 -27.01 1.66 30.74
N LEU A 603 -26.14 2.49 30.16
CA LEU A 603 -25.46 3.62 30.82
C LEU A 603 -25.82 4.99 30.24
N VAL A 604 -26.81 5.05 29.34
CA VAL A 604 -26.99 6.16 28.39
C VAL A 604 -28.43 6.72 28.33
N GLU A 605 -29.27 6.38 29.30
CA GLU A 605 -30.64 6.92 29.48
C GLU A 605 -31.51 6.86 28.21
N GLY A 606 -31.62 5.67 27.60
CA GLY A 606 -32.40 5.48 26.37
C GLY A 606 -31.86 6.26 25.15
N GLY A 607 -30.58 6.66 25.19
CA GLY A 607 -29.93 7.46 24.16
C GLY A 607 -29.85 8.95 24.46
N ASN A 608 -30.47 9.45 25.54
CA ASN A 608 -30.38 10.86 25.93
C ASN A 608 -28.92 11.30 26.23
N LEU A 609 -28.15 10.42 26.88
CA LEU A 609 -26.73 10.62 27.17
C LEU A 609 -25.80 9.82 26.23
N GLY A 610 -26.34 9.27 25.13
CA GLY A 610 -25.64 8.35 24.24
C GLY A 610 -24.50 8.93 23.39
N CYS A 611 -24.06 10.17 23.60
CA CYS A 611 -23.11 10.86 22.72
C CYS A 611 -21.70 10.25 22.75
N ALA A 612 -21.05 10.17 23.91
CA ALA A 612 -19.71 9.57 24.02
C ALA A 612 -19.72 8.05 23.77
N ALA A 613 -20.84 7.36 24.09
CA ALA A 613 -21.03 5.97 23.69
C ALA A 613 -21.05 5.82 22.16
N SER A 614 -21.85 6.62 21.45
CA SER A 614 -21.97 6.53 19.99
C SER A 614 -20.68 6.92 19.27
N VAL A 615 -19.97 7.94 19.77
CA VAL A 615 -18.62 8.29 19.29
C VAL A 615 -17.62 7.18 19.59
N THR A 616 -17.73 6.50 20.74
CA THR A 616 -16.90 5.33 21.06
C THR A 616 -17.11 4.19 20.06
N GLU A 617 -18.35 3.85 19.67
CA GLU A 617 -18.58 2.81 18.65
C GLU A 617 -17.96 3.20 17.29
N VAL A 618 -18.08 4.47 16.87
CA VAL A 618 -17.44 4.98 15.63
C VAL A 618 -15.91 4.92 15.73
N LEU A 619 -15.33 5.26 16.87
CA LEU A 619 -13.90 5.21 17.11
C LEU A 619 -13.36 3.77 17.14
N GLN A 620 -14.08 2.84 17.78
CA GLN A 620 -13.71 1.42 17.82
C GLN A 620 -13.77 0.79 16.43
N ASP A 621 -14.84 1.02 15.66
CA ASP A 621 -14.95 0.57 14.27
C ASP A 621 -13.87 1.20 13.37
N ALA A 622 -13.49 2.45 13.63
CA ALA A 622 -12.38 3.11 12.91
C ALA A 622 -11.04 2.42 13.23
N GLY A 623 -10.88 1.87 14.43
CA GLY A 623 -9.71 1.11 14.89
C GLY A 623 -9.08 1.66 16.18
N PHE A 624 -9.60 2.76 16.72
CA PHE A 624 -9.17 3.34 17.99
C PHE A 624 -9.74 2.54 19.18
N SER A 625 -9.35 1.28 19.32
CA SER A 625 -9.87 0.34 20.33
C SER A 625 -9.69 0.78 21.80
N TYR A 626 -8.83 1.78 22.05
CA TYR A 626 -8.66 2.41 23.35
C TYR A 626 -9.78 3.41 23.71
N ALA A 627 -10.46 3.99 22.72
CA ALA A 627 -11.67 4.77 22.93
C ALA A 627 -12.72 3.82 23.53
N SER A 628 -13.12 4.07 24.77
CA SER A 628 -13.83 3.05 25.55
C SER A 628 -14.72 3.63 26.65
N SER A 629 -15.24 4.85 26.46
CA SER A 629 -15.98 5.60 27.48
C SER A 629 -17.34 6.14 26.98
N ALA A 630 -18.40 5.91 27.77
CA ALA A 630 -19.69 6.58 27.59
C ALA A 630 -19.75 8.00 28.18
N GLY A 631 -18.75 8.42 28.95
CA GLY A 631 -18.63 9.78 29.47
C GLY A 631 -17.71 10.66 28.61
N VAL A 632 -18.13 11.90 28.31
CA VAL A 632 -17.40 12.81 27.40
C VAL A 632 -15.99 13.11 27.91
N GLY A 633 -15.82 13.58 29.15
CA GLY A 633 -14.50 13.88 29.72
C GLY A 633 -13.55 12.70 29.68
N ASN A 634 -13.98 11.55 30.20
CA ASN A 634 -13.18 10.33 30.19
C ASN A 634 -12.83 9.85 28.76
N LEU A 635 -13.68 10.11 27.77
CA LEU A 635 -13.36 9.82 26.36
C LEU A 635 -12.33 10.82 25.81
N THR A 636 -12.49 12.13 26.08
CA THR A 636 -11.48 13.12 25.68
C THR A 636 -10.13 12.88 26.32
N ASP A 637 -10.09 12.42 27.57
CA ASP A 637 -8.86 12.05 28.28
C ASP A 637 -8.20 10.83 27.63
N GLN A 638 -8.98 9.79 27.29
CA GLN A 638 -8.48 8.61 26.57
C GLN A 638 -7.85 8.97 25.23
N LEU A 639 -8.44 9.92 24.49
CA LEU A 639 -7.88 10.40 23.22
C LEU A 639 -6.62 11.25 23.44
N MET A 640 -6.64 12.23 24.35
CA MET A 640 -5.48 13.09 24.63
C MET A 640 -4.29 12.29 25.21
N ALA A 641 -4.55 11.28 26.05
CA ALA A 641 -3.54 10.35 26.55
C ALA A 641 -2.93 9.44 25.47
N ARG A 642 -3.54 9.37 24.28
CA ARG A 642 -2.99 8.76 23.06
C ARG A 642 -2.57 9.81 22.03
N GLY A 643 -2.11 10.98 22.51
CA GLY A 643 -1.46 11.99 21.66
C GLY A 643 -2.39 12.79 20.75
N TRP A 644 -3.71 12.67 20.90
CA TRP A 644 -4.64 13.51 20.14
C TRP A 644 -4.47 14.99 20.52
N LYS A 645 -4.26 15.85 19.52
CA LYS A 645 -4.00 17.28 19.71
C LYS A 645 -5.30 18.05 19.86
N LYS A 646 -5.49 18.71 21.01
CA LYS A 646 -6.59 19.64 21.25
C LYS A 646 -6.38 20.94 20.47
N MET A 647 -7.33 21.27 19.59
CA MET A 647 -7.33 22.47 18.76
C MET A 647 -8.61 23.30 18.98
N PRO A 648 -8.58 24.63 18.81
CA PRO A 648 -9.80 25.45 18.73
C PRO A 648 -10.68 25.04 17.55
N VAL A 649 -12.01 25.09 17.72
CA VAL A 649 -12.98 24.61 16.70
C VAL A 649 -12.89 25.34 15.34
N GLN A 650 -12.34 26.55 15.30
CA GLN A 650 -12.06 27.27 14.05
C GLN A 650 -11.06 26.57 13.11
N TYR A 651 -10.28 25.61 13.62
CA TYR A 651 -9.35 24.79 12.84
C TYR A 651 -9.89 23.39 12.52
N ALA A 652 -11.17 23.12 12.80
CA ALA A 652 -11.81 21.82 12.60
C ALA A 652 -11.68 21.32 11.15
N GLN A 653 -11.30 20.06 11.00
CA GLN A 653 -11.21 19.33 9.74
C GLN A 653 -12.16 18.12 9.78
N PRO A 654 -12.74 17.71 8.65
CA PRO A 654 -13.53 16.49 8.56
C PRO A 654 -12.79 15.29 9.17
N GLY A 655 -13.47 14.56 10.06
CA GLY A 655 -12.94 13.43 10.83
C GLY A 655 -12.34 13.79 12.20
N ASP A 656 -12.08 15.06 12.53
CA ASP A 656 -11.73 15.42 13.91
C ASP A 656 -12.88 15.08 14.89
N VAL A 657 -12.57 14.74 16.14
CA VAL A 657 -13.60 14.57 17.20
C VAL A 657 -13.89 15.92 17.84
N VAL A 658 -15.07 16.48 17.61
CA VAL A 658 -15.52 17.74 18.24
C VAL A 658 -16.19 17.46 19.58
N TYR A 659 -15.85 18.25 20.59
CA TYR A 659 -16.53 18.25 21.88
C TYR A 659 -16.78 19.68 22.38
N GLY A 660 -17.80 19.84 23.22
CA GLY A 660 -18.09 21.11 23.88
C GLY A 660 -18.75 20.91 25.24
N HIS A 661 -18.55 21.84 26.17
CA HIS A 661 -19.00 21.67 27.56
C HIS A 661 -19.40 22.97 28.27
N ARG A 662 -20.08 22.79 29.41
CA ARG A 662 -20.44 23.85 30.37
C ARG A 662 -19.85 23.49 31.72
N GLY A 663 -19.05 24.38 32.31
CA GLY A 663 -18.35 24.10 33.57
C GLY A 663 -17.41 22.90 33.45
N ASN A 664 -17.35 22.08 34.50
CA ASN A 664 -16.49 20.91 34.58
C ASN A 664 -16.94 19.79 33.61
N LEU A 665 -16.05 19.41 32.69
CA LEU A 665 -16.27 18.38 31.67
C LEU A 665 -16.55 16.98 32.24
N HIS A 666 -16.09 16.70 33.48
CA HIS A 666 -16.22 15.41 34.15
C HIS A 666 -17.43 15.34 35.10
N ALA A 667 -18.24 16.41 35.21
CA ALA A 667 -19.38 16.49 36.13
C ALA A 667 -20.64 15.69 35.69
N GLY A 668 -20.56 14.92 34.59
CA GLY A 668 -21.68 14.11 34.09
C GLY A 668 -22.90 14.93 33.66
N GLY A 669 -24.10 14.33 33.74
CA GLY A 669 -25.38 15.06 33.69
C GLY A 669 -25.66 15.91 32.45
N GLY A 670 -25.14 15.55 31.28
CA GLY A 670 -25.35 16.32 30.04
C GLY A 670 -24.58 17.65 29.93
N ASN A 671 -23.64 17.91 30.85
CA ASN A 671 -22.78 19.11 30.84
C ASN A 671 -21.83 19.16 29.63
N GLY A 672 -21.54 18.02 29.00
CA GLY A 672 -20.74 17.90 27.78
C GLY A 672 -21.52 17.27 26.61
N HIS A 673 -21.04 17.50 25.39
CA HIS A 673 -21.47 16.82 24.17
C HIS A 673 -20.26 16.50 23.29
N ILE A 674 -20.38 15.50 22.41
CA ILE A 674 -19.28 15.03 21.55
C ILE A 674 -19.81 14.42 20.25
N GLY A 675 -19.03 14.54 19.17
CA GLY A 675 -19.35 14.08 17.82
C GLY A 675 -18.10 14.04 16.92
N VAL A 676 -18.29 13.68 15.66
CA VAL A 676 -17.24 13.69 14.62
C VAL A 676 -17.53 14.81 13.63
N VAL A 677 -16.57 15.68 13.36
CA VAL A 677 -16.68 16.77 12.39
C VAL A 677 -16.91 16.18 11.00
N GLY A 678 -17.94 16.67 10.31
CA GLY A 678 -18.26 16.26 8.94
C GLY A 678 -17.80 17.26 7.90
N GLU A 679 -18.10 16.93 6.64
CA GLU A 679 -17.85 17.75 5.47
C GLU A 679 -18.62 19.09 5.56
N ASN A 680 -18.13 20.15 4.91
CA ASN A 680 -18.85 21.42 4.70
C ASN A 680 -19.43 22.09 5.96
N GLY A 681 -18.76 21.96 7.11
CA GLY A 681 -19.22 22.55 8.39
C GLY A 681 -20.39 21.78 9.03
N SER A 682 -20.55 20.51 8.71
CA SER A 682 -21.47 19.58 9.37
C SER A 682 -20.82 18.85 10.55
N VAL A 683 -21.64 18.10 11.30
CA VAL A 683 -21.20 17.22 12.38
C VAL A 683 -22.08 15.99 12.45
N TYR A 684 -21.45 14.84 12.70
CA TYR A 684 -22.11 13.59 13.01
C TYR A 684 -22.11 13.38 14.53
N HIS A 685 -23.28 13.21 15.14
CA HIS A 685 -23.42 13.13 16.61
C HIS A 685 -24.69 12.37 17.01
N ASN A 686 -24.75 11.85 18.24
CA ASN A 686 -26.01 11.33 18.78
C ASN A 686 -26.93 12.46 19.21
N SER A 687 -28.02 12.67 18.50
CA SER A 687 -29.00 13.69 18.83
C SER A 687 -29.92 13.20 19.96
N SER A 688 -29.74 13.73 21.18
CA SER A 688 -30.57 13.38 22.35
C SER A 688 -32.08 13.54 22.11
N ARG A 689 -32.50 14.41 21.17
CA ARG A 689 -33.92 14.56 20.77
C ARG A 689 -34.45 13.43 19.88
N LYS A 690 -33.59 12.80 19.08
CA LYS A 690 -33.95 11.71 18.16
C LYS A 690 -33.59 10.33 18.72
N THR A 691 -32.73 10.27 19.75
CA THR A 691 -32.02 9.08 20.25
C THR A 691 -31.15 8.37 19.20
N THR A 692 -30.85 9.03 18.06
CA THR A 692 -30.12 8.43 16.94
C THR A 692 -28.93 9.26 16.52
N TRP A 693 -27.95 8.57 15.96
CA TRP A 693 -26.84 9.18 15.24
C TRP A 693 -27.37 10.01 14.07
N SER A 694 -26.96 11.27 14.01
CA SER A 694 -27.55 12.32 13.19
C SER A 694 -26.46 13.15 12.53
N HIS A 695 -26.70 13.54 11.27
CA HIS A 695 -25.90 14.51 10.53
C HIS A 695 -26.61 15.86 10.62
N ASP A 696 -26.00 16.83 11.30
CA ASP A 696 -26.56 18.16 11.55
C ASP A 696 -25.46 19.24 11.35
N ASN A 697 -25.78 20.53 11.45
CA ASN A 697 -24.79 21.61 11.29
C ASN A 697 -23.89 21.78 12.55
N LEU A 698 -22.57 21.85 12.38
CA LEU A 698 -21.57 21.95 13.45
C LEU A 698 -21.83 23.14 14.38
N ASN A 699 -22.07 24.32 13.80
CA ASN A 699 -22.29 25.55 14.57
C ASN A 699 -23.61 25.53 15.35
N SER A 700 -24.65 24.88 14.83
CA SER A 700 -25.93 24.71 15.51
C SER A 700 -25.82 23.78 16.73
N VAL A 701 -25.11 22.66 16.59
CA VAL A 701 -25.00 21.62 17.63
C VAL A 701 -23.97 21.99 18.72
N PHE A 702 -22.84 22.57 18.33
CA PHE A 702 -21.71 22.85 19.22
C PHE A 702 -21.50 24.35 19.48
N THR A 703 -21.06 25.11 18.46
CA THR A 703 -20.59 26.50 18.64
C THR A 703 -21.64 27.40 19.30
N ARG A 704 -22.91 27.29 18.91
CA ARG A 704 -24.05 28.03 19.49
C ARG A 704 -24.44 27.53 20.91
N ARG A 705 -24.12 26.27 21.25
CA ARG A 705 -24.49 25.64 22.54
C ARG A 705 -23.45 25.84 23.64
N PHE A 706 -22.18 25.94 23.27
CA PHE A 706 -21.02 25.97 24.20
C PHE A 706 -20.08 27.18 24.00
N GLY A 707 -20.19 27.93 22.89
CA GLY A 707 -19.37 29.11 22.64
C GLY A 707 -17.88 28.78 22.56
N SER A 708 -17.05 29.54 23.27
CA SER A 708 -15.59 29.34 23.38
C SER A 708 -15.19 28.02 24.04
N ASN A 709 -16.09 27.34 24.77
CA ASN A 709 -15.86 26.01 25.33
C ASN A 709 -16.14 24.91 24.29
N THR A 710 -15.74 25.13 23.03
CA THR A 710 -15.87 24.20 21.91
C THR A 710 -14.49 23.94 21.32
N TYR A 711 -14.09 22.67 21.28
CA TYR A 711 -12.77 22.23 20.85
C TYR A 711 -12.90 21.02 19.92
N VAL A 712 -11.85 20.79 19.13
CA VAL A 712 -11.68 19.51 18.43
C VAL A 712 -10.44 18.80 18.95
N LEU A 713 -10.50 17.48 18.96
CA LEU A 713 -9.35 16.61 19.13
C LEU A 713 -8.99 16.05 17.75
N ARG A 714 -7.76 16.33 17.31
CA ARG A 714 -7.19 15.78 16.07
C ARG A 714 -6.33 14.56 16.39
N PRO A 715 -6.45 13.42 15.68
CA PRO A 715 -5.63 12.26 15.97
C PRO A 715 -4.11 12.53 15.73
N PRO A 716 -3.21 11.76 16.38
CA PRO A 716 -1.76 11.95 16.25
C PRO A 716 -1.26 11.61 14.83
N SER A 717 -0.62 12.57 14.16
CA SER A 717 -0.10 12.51 12.76
C SER A 717 -1.13 12.61 11.62
N ALA A 718 -1.99 13.63 11.70
CA ALA A 718 -2.54 14.30 10.51
C ALA A 718 -1.44 15.07 9.76
#